data_AF-A0A9E1RGL0-F1
#
_entry.id   AF-A0A9E1RGL0-F1
#
_cell.length_a   1.000
_cell.length_b   1.000
_cell.length_c   1.000
_cell.angle_alpha   90.00
_cell.angle_beta   90.00
_cell.angle_gamma   90.00
#
_symmetry.space_group_name_H-M   'P 1'
#
loop_
_entity.id
_entity.type
_entity.pdbx_description
1 polymer ?
#
loop_
_entity_poly.entity_id
_entity_poly.type
_entity_poly.pdbx_seq_one_letter_code
_entity_poly.pdbx_strand_id
1 'polypeptide(L)'
;MKIAICVFLMATTFAVYSQVQDHEFINYDDPDYVTNNLHVKKGLTRDSVIWAFTTFNHANWFPMTWLSHMLDFQIYGENPKGHHLTSLFFHIVNALLLFLILLRMTGALWQSGFVAVLFALHPFNVESVAWVAERKNVLSTFFWLLTLWAYIRYVRKSNLKSYSLVVLFFALGLMSKPMLVTLPFVLLLMDYWPLGRMKRGNKSETTFTEQTANLTAWPLLIKEKIPLFLLTAVSCITTFIVQKLGGALQGMENFSQSARLTNAMVSYMVYLKKAVWPEGLSVLYAHPGNALPLWKGILCAMALMGITIVAIKFIKKTPYFAFGWFWFLGTLAPVIGVVQVGAQAMADRYAYVPLIGIFIIIAWGVPDLLAKWRNRDKALVLLAGIYISVLVVTTSNQVSHWKNSITIFKHVIRVTDKKYPDFDLVYNNLGAALFVEQRTEEAISQYKKAIKLQPNYADAHYNLGIALLSDGKTEEAIAHYKKAIKFKPDYADAHYNLGIALLSDGKNEEAIAHFKKAIELLPGFADAHNNLGLALLGEGKTEDAIYYFKLAIRIDPNFSLAHYNLGNALSGGGKMEEAISHLKMAIKLKPDFADGQNNLGTMYYLGVPPNYKEAVKWFRLSADQQHATAQYNLGLMYGNGQGVPKDFALAHMWWTIAGSNGDKNAVKNRNLVEKAMSPQQIEGAQEMAREWMEKYK
;
A
#
# COMPACT_ATOMS: atom_id res chain seq x y z
N MET A 1 -41.56 -3.98 0.91
CA MET A 1 -40.63 -4.96 0.28
C MET A 1 -39.33 -4.35 -0.24
N LYS A 2 -39.33 -3.36 -1.16
CA LYS A 2 -38.09 -2.74 -1.68
C LYS A 2 -37.12 -2.27 -0.58
N ILE A 3 -37.64 -1.54 0.41
CA ILE A 3 -36.88 -1.05 1.57
C ILE A 3 -36.29 -2.22 2.37
N ALA A 4 -37.07 -3.29 2.58
CA ALA A 4 -36.59 -4.48 3.31
C ALA A 4 -35.41 -5.16 2.61
N ILE A 5 -35.44 -5.25 1.27
CA ILE A 5 -34.29 -5.76 0.49
C ILE A 5 -33.07 -4.85 0.65
N CYS A 6 -33.24 -3.53 0.62
CA CYS A 6 -32.14 -2.59 0.85
C CYS A 6 -31.53 -2.75 2.25
N VAL A 7 -32.37 -2.86 3.28
CA VAL A 7 -31.92 -3.08 4.66
C VAL A 7 -31.20 -4.41 4.80
N PHE A 8 -31.75 -5.48 4.20
CA PHE A 8 -31.12 -6.79 4.19
C PHE A 8 -29.74 -6.77 3.50
N LEU A 9 -29.64 -6.14 2.32
CA LEU A 9 -28.38 -5.97 1.60
C LEU A 9 -27.37 -5.21 2.45
N MET A 10 -27.76 -4.07 3.02
CA MET A 10 -26.88 -3.26 3.85
C MET A 10 -26.39 -4.03 5.07
N ALA A 11 -27.30 -4.62 5.85
CA ALA A 11 -26.98 -5.32 7.09
C ALA A 11 -26.12 -6.57 6.84
N THR A 12 -26.48 -7.39 5.85
CA THR A 12 -25.75 -8.64 5.56
C THR A 12 -24.36 -8.34 4.98
N THR A 13 -24.25 -7.37 4.07
CA THR A 13 -22.95 -6.97 3.51
C THR A 13 -22.04 -6.41 4.61
N PHE A 14 -22.57 -5.51 5.45
CA PHE A 14 -21.81 -4.98 6.57
C PHE A 14 -21.37 -6.09 7.52
N ALA A 15 -22.26 -7.02 7.89
CA ALA A 15 -21.93 -8.12 8.78
C ALA A 15 -20.78 -8.99 8.25
N VAL A 16 -20.85 -9.39 6.97
CA VAL A 16 -19.84 -10.25 6.32
C VAL A 16 -18.47 -9.58 6.26
N TYR A 17 -18.44 -8.29 5.93
CA TYR A 17 -17.21 -7.52 5.76
C TYR A 17 -16.75 -6.78 7.01
N SER A 18 -17.50 -6.81 8.11
CA SER A 18 -17.20 -6.03 9.33
C SER A 18 -15.78 -6.23 9.86
N GLN A 19 -15.20 -7.41 9.62
CA GLN A 19 -13.82 -7.79 9.94
C GLN A 19 -12.76 -6.81 9.40
N VAL A 20 -13.02 -6.12 8.28
CA VAL A 20 -12.06 -5.18 7.67
C VAL A 20 -11.71 -4.00 8.59
N GLN A 21 -12.47 -3.78 9.66
CA GLN A 21 -12.16 -2.78 10.68
C GLN A 21 -10.89 -3.10 11.48
N ASP A 22 -10.52 -4.37 11.57
CA ASP A 22 -9.38 -4.87 12.33
C ASP A 22 -8.22 -5.29 11.40
N HIS A 23 -8.29 -4.88 10.13
CA HIS A 23 -7.26 -5.18 9.13
C HIS A 23 -6.17 -4.11 9.10
N GLU A 24 -4.97 -4.54 8.75
CA GLU A 24 -3.80 -3.70 8.53
C GLU A 24 -3.64 -3.35 7.04
N PHE A 25 -2.83 -2.34 6.75
CA PHE A 25 -2.35 -2.11 5.38
C PHE A 25 -1.50 -3.29 4.91
N ILE A 26 -1.66 -3.69 3.65
CA ILE A 26 -0.88 -4.76 3.03
C ILE A 26 0.39 -4.16 2.41
N ASN A 27 1.57 -4.67 2.78
CA ASN A 27 2.88 -4.33 2.21
C ASN A 27 3.06 -4.82 0.75
N TYR A 28 2.12 -4.42 -0.11
CA TYR A 28 2.20 -4.59 -1.54
C TYR A 28 1.99 -3.23 -2.22
N ASP A 29 0.75 -2.85 -2.56
CA ASP A 29 0.46 -1.55 -3.16
C ASP A 29 0.08 -0.47 -2.13
N ASP A 30 -0.38 -0.84 -0.92
CA ASP A 30 -0.87 0.17 0.05
C ASP A 30 0.20 1.19 0.47
N PRO A 31 1.50 0.83 0.60
CA PRO A 31 2.53 1.82 0.86
C PRO A 31 2.60 2.89 -0.21
N ASP A 32 2.56 2.50 -1.47
CA ASP A 32 2.72 3.44 -2.56
C ASP A 32 1.48 4.31 -2.80
N TYR A 33 0.30 3.75 -2.51
CA TYR A 33 -0.96 4.47 -2.68
C TYR A 33 -1.32 5.32 -1.46
N VAL A 34 -0.87 4.96 -0.27
CA VAL A 34 -1.33 5.56 0.99
C VAL A 34 -0.18 5.89 1.94
N THR A 35 0.52 4.90 2.49
CA THR A 35 1.34 5.13 3.71
C THR A 35 2.70 5.80 3.45
N ASN A 36 3.28 5.65 2.26
CA ASN A 36 4.54 6.27 1.86
C ASN A 36 4.34 7.47 0.90
N ASN A 37 3.11 7.71 0.44
CA ASN A 37 2.84 8.74 -0.54
C ASN A 37 2.69 10.13 0.10
N LEU A 38 3.73 10.96 0.01
CA LEU A 38 3.78 12.29 0.62
C LEU A 38 2.63 13.22 0.19
N HIS A 39 2.15 13.11 -1.06
CA HIS A 39 1.04 13.95 -1.53
C HIS A 39 -0.29 13.53 -0.92
N VAL A 40 -0.51 12.22 -0.75
CA VAL A 40 -1.68 11.66 -0.05
C VAL A 40 -1.63 12.03 1.43
N LYS A 41 -0.47 11.90 2.07
CA LYS A 41 -0.27 12.25 3.49
C LYS A 41 -0.56 13.72 3.80
N LYS A 42 -0.30 14.63 2.85
CA LYS A 42 -0.63 16.06 2.97
C LYS A 42 -2.14 16.35 2.90
N GLY A 43 -2.97 15.41 2.46
CA GLY A 43 -4.41 15.61 2.27
C GLY A 43 -4.76 16.48 1.06
N LEU A 44 -5.97 17.06 1.06
CA LEU A 44 -6.51 17.85 -0.07
C LEU A 44 -5.97 19.29 -0.10
N THR A 45 -4.66 19.42 -0.34
CA THR A 45 -4.01 20.72 -0.59
C THR A 45 -4.03 21.08 -2.08
N ARG A 46 -3.82 22.35 -2.43
CA ARG A 46 -3.71 22.79 -3.83
C ARG A 46 -2.63 21.99 -4.58
N ASP A 47 -1.47 21.79 -3.97
CA ASP A 47 -0.35 21.07 -4.59
C ASP A 47 -0.65 19.58 -4.77
N SER A 48 -1.24 18.94 -3.76
CA SER A 48 -1.67 17.54 -3.84
C SER A 48 -2.75 17.32 -4.90
N VAL A 49 -3.71 18.24 -5.02
CA VAL A 49 -4.76 18.16 -6.06
C VAL A 49 -4.16 18.33 -7.45
N ILE A 50 -3.29 19.31 -7.67
CA ILE A 50 -2.62 19.47 -8.97
C ILE A 50 -1.84 18.19 -9.30
N TRP A 51 -1.08 17.67 -8.34
CA TRP A 51 -0.34 16.42 -8.50
C TRP A 51 -1.25 15.24 -8.87
N ALA A 52 -2.43 15.10 -8.25
CA ALA A 52 -3.36 14.01 -8.57
C ALA A 52 -3.79 13.99 -10.05
N PHE A 53 -3.87 15.17 -10.70
CA PHE A 53 -4.25 15.29 -12.10
C PHE A 53 -3.06 15.22 -13.08
N THR A 54 -1.83 15.40 -12.62
CA THR A 54 -0.63 15.42 -13.47
C THR A 54 0.29 14.22 -13.27
N THR A 55 0.13 13.46 -12.18
CA THR A 55 0.97 12.31 -11.85
C THR A 55 0.71 11.11 -12.76
N PHE A 56 1.78 10.36 -13.04
CA PHE A 56 1.77 9.08 -13.73
C PHE A 56 2.35 7.94 -12.86
N ASN A 57 2.36 8.13 -11.53
CA ASN A 57 2.86 7.13 -10.58
C ASN A 57 2.22 5.76 -10.81
N HIS A 58 3.02 4.70 -10.62
CA HIS A 58 2.64 3.31 -10.91
C HIS A 58 2.14 3.08 -12.34
N ALA A 59 2.62 3.87 -13.31
CA ALA A 59 2.25 3.73 -14.71
C ALA A 59 0.73 3.85 -14.92
N ASN A 60 0.07 4.69 -14.14
CA ASN A 60 -1.39 4.87 -14.15
C ASN A 60 -1.81 6.33 -13.97
N TRP A 61 -2.99 6.69 -14.50
CA TRP A 61 -3.60 8.01 -14.33
C TRP A 61 -5.01 7.89 -13.73
N PHE A 62 -5.10 7.97 -12.39
CA PHE A 62 -6.35 7.80 -11.62
C PHE A 62 -6.65 8.98 -10.65
N PRO A 63 -6.84 10.22 -11.15
CA PRO A 63 -6.99 11.40 -10.28
C PRO A 63 -8.04 11.26 -9.19
N MET A 64 -9.21 10.69 -9.49
CA MET A 64 -10.29 10.55 -8.51
C MET A 64 -9.97 9.56 -7.40
N THR A 65 -9.17 8.53 -7.70
CA THR A 65 -8.68 7.58 -6.70
C THR A 65 -7.71 8.28 -5.74
N TRP A 66 -6.79 9.10 -6.26
CA TRP A 66 -5.88 9.89 -5.44
C TRP A 66 -6.61 10.85 -4.51
N LEU A 67 -7.59 11.59 -5.04
CA LEU A 67 -8.41 12.50 -4.22
C LEU A 67 -9.17 11.75 -3.12
N SER A 68 -9.65 10.53 -3.40
CA SER A 68 -10.32 9.71 -2.39
C SER A 68 -9.36 9.30 -1.26
N HIS A 69 -8.13 8.88 -1.57
CA HIS A 69 -7.15 8.55 -0.54
C HIS A 69 -6.67 9.78 0.25
N MET A 70 -6.50 10.94 -0.42
CA MET A 70 -6.18 12.20 0.25
C MET A 70 -7.26 12.61 1.26
N LEU A 71 -8.53 12.46 0.88
CA LEU A 71 -9.65 12.73 1.78
C LEU A 71 -9.64 11.77 2.98
N ASP A 72 -9.48 10.46 2.73
CA ASP A 72 -9.40 9.47 3.82
C ASP A 72 -8.23 9.76 4.75
N PHE A 73 -7.04 10.10 4.22
CA PHE A 73 -5.89 10.43 5.04
C PHE A 73 -6.11 11.71 5.87
N GLN A 74 -6.79 12.72 5.31
CA GLN A 74 -7.12 13.94 6.03
C GLN A 74 -8.11 13.69 7.19
N ILE A 75 -8.98 12.69 7.08
CA ILE A 75 -9.99 12.34 8.10
C ILE A 75 -9.43 11.35 9.12
N TYR A 76 -8.72 10.31 8.66
CA TYR A 76 -8.34 9.14 9.47
C TYR A 76 -6.83 9.02 9.73
N GLY A 77 -6.00 9.82 9.06
CA GLY A 77 -4.55 9.68 9.09
C GLY A 77 -4.08 8.30 8.62
N GLU A 78 -3.09 7.75 9.32
CA GLU A 78 -2.54 6.41 9.09
C GLU A 78 -3.38 5.28 9.71
N ASN A 79 -4.59 5.54 10.20
CA ASN A 79 -5.42 4.48 10.77
C ASN A 79 -6.10 3.63 9.67
N PRO A 80 -5.70 2.36 9.44
CA PRO A 80 -6.20 1.54 8.33
C PRO A 80 -7.71 1.31 8.39
N LYS A 81 -8.30 1.27 9.59
CA LYS A 81 -9.74 1.07 9.81
C LYS A 81 -10.59 2.04 8.97
N GLY A 82 -10.24 3.32 8.97
CA GLY A 82 -11.00 4.35 8.25
C GLY A 82 -10.97 4.13 6.74
N HIS A 83 -9.80 3.79 6.20
CA HIS A 83 -9.61 3.48 4.78
C HIS A 83 -10.43 2.24 4.39
N HIS A 84 -10.38 1.15 5.16
CA HIS A 84 -11.20 -0.03 4.86
C HIS A 84 -12.71 0.26 4.94
N LEU A 85 -13.15 1.06 5.94
CA LEU A 85 -14.56 1.44 6.09
C LEU A 85 -15.08 2.26 4.92
N THR A 86 -14.28 3.18 4.36
CA THR A 86 -14.66 3.87 3.11
C THR A 86 -14.86 2.87 1.96
N SER A 87 -14.11 1.76 1.90
CA SER A 87 -14.22 0.77 0.80
C SER A 87 -15.50 -0.01 0.93
N LEU A 88 -15.78 -0.45 2.16
CA LEU A 88 -17.01 -1.13 2.53
C LEU A 88 -18.23 -0.24 2.27
N PHE A 89 -18.15 1.05 2.60
CA PHE A 89 -19.21 2.01 2.31
C PHE A 89 -19.52 2.06 0.80
N PHE A 90 -18.52 2.24 -0.05
CA PHE A 90 -18.72 2.22 -1.50
C PHE A 90 -19.28 0.89 -1.99
N HIS A 91 -18.83 -0.25 -1.44
CA HIS A 91 -19.35 -1.57 -1.81
C HIS A 91 -20.84 -1.72 -1.47
N ILE A 92 -21.26 -1.32 -0.27
CA ILE A 92 -22.67 -1.32 0.14
C ILE A 92 -23.50 -0.42 -0.79
N VAL A 93 -23.04 0.82 -1.03
CA VAL A 93 -23.73 1.76 -1.92
C VAL A 93 -23.83 1.19 -3.34
N ASN A 94 -22.79 0.54 -3.84
CA ASN A 94 -22.80 -0.10 -5.16
C ASN A 94 -23.84 -1.23 -5.24
N ALA A 95 -23.94 -2.10 -4.22
CA ALA A 95 -24.95 -3.15 -4.19
C ALA A 95 -26.38 -2.57 -4.19
N LEU A 96 -26.62 -1.51 -3.42
CA LEU A 96 -27.90 -0.81 -3.36
C LEU A 96 -28.24 -0.13 -4.69
N LEU A 97 -27.28 0.58 -5.29
CA LEU A 97 -27.45 1.21 -6.61
C LEU A 97 -27.75 0.16 -7.67
N LEU A 98 -27.01 -0.96 -7.70
CA LEU A 98 -27.23 -2.05 -8.65
C LEU A 98 -28.66 -2.63 -8.53
N PHE A 99 -29.11 -2.91 -7.30
CA PHE A 99 -30.49 -3.35 -7.03
C PHE A 99 -31.51 -2.35 -7.61
N LEU A 100 -31.38 -1.06 -7.25
CA LEU A 100 -32.33 -0.04 -7.64
C LEU A 100 -32.33 0.23 -9.15
N ILE A 101 -31.16 0.17 -9.79
CA ILE A 101 -30.98 0.32 -11.24
C ILE A 101 -31.68 -0.83 -11.97
N LEU A 102 -31.37 -2.08 -11.62
CA LEU A 102 -31.97 -3.26 -12.23
C LEU A 102 -33.48 -3.29 -12.02
N LEU A 103 -33.95 -2.97 -10.81
CA LEU A 103 -35.38 -2.89 -10.51
C LEU A 103 -36.08 -1.81 -11.34
N ARG A 104 -35.44 -0.65 -11.50
CA ARG A 104 -35.97 0.48 -12.27
C ARG A 104 -36.05 0.19 -13.77
N MET A 105 -35.15 -0.65 -14.26
CA MET A 105 -35.08 -1.03 -15.66
C MET A 105 -35.95 -2.24 -16.01
N THR A 106 -36.08 -3.22 -15.12
CA THR A 106 -36.73 -4.50 -15.45
C THR A 106 -38.10 -4.68 -14.79
N GLY A 107 -38.37 -3.94 -13.71
CA GLY A 107 -39.54 -4.18 -12.85
C GLY A 107 -39.47 -5.47 -12.02
N ALA A 108 -38.46 -6.32 -12.23
CA ALA A 108 -38.36 -7.65 -11.65
C ALA A 108 -37.69 -7.58 -10.26
N LEU A 109 -38.52 -7.54 -9.20
CA LEU A 109 -38.07 -7.31 -7.83
C LEU A 109 -37.08 -8.36 -7.31
N TRP A 110 -37.45 -9.63 -7.39
CA TRP A 110 -36.68 -10.73 -6.81
C TRP A 110 -35.39 -11.01 -7.58
N GLN A 111 -35.45 -10.96 -8.91
CA GLN A 111 -34.27 -11.14 -9.76
C GLN A 111 -33.27 -10.00 -9.56
N SER A 112 -33.73 -8.75 -9.50
CA SER A 112 -32.86 -7.60 -9.21
C SER A 112 -32.24 -7.69 -7.82
N GLY A 113 -33.03 -8.10 -6.82
CA GLY A 113 -32.55 -8.31 -5.46
C GLY A 113 -31.50 -9.42 -5.39
N PHE A 114 -31.74 -10.54 -6.07
CA PHE A 114 -30.80 -11.66 -6.11
C PHE A 114 -29.48 -11.29 -6.78
N VAL A 115 -29.48 -10.57 -7.92
CA VAL A 115 -28.24 -10.07 -8.53
C VAL A 115 -27.45 -9.18 -7.57
N ALA A 116 -28.13 -8.29 -6.84
CA ALA A 116 -27.46 -7.44 -5.86
C ALA A 116 -26.91 -8.22 -4.67
N VAL A 117 -27.58 -9.28 -4.22
CA VAL A 117 -27.07 -10.18 -3.17
C VAL A 117 -25.83 -10.92 -3.65
N LEU A 118 -25.86 -11.48 -4.87
CA LEU A 118 -24.68 -12.12 -5.47
C LEU A 118 -23.53 -11.12 -5.59
N PHE A 119 -23.78 -9.92 -6.09
CA PHE A 119 -22.76 -8.88 -6.16
C PHE A 119 -22.20 -8.49 -4.78
N ALA A 120 -23.05 -8.39 -3.76
CA ALA A 120 -22.58 -7.99 -2.43
C ALA A 120 -21.82 -9.10 -1.69
N LEU A 121 -22.19 -10.36 -1.92
CA LEU A 121 -21.73 -11.48 -1.09
C LEU A 121 -20.84 -12.47 -1.83
N HIS A 122 -20.51 -12.27 -3.11
CA HIS A 122 -19.64 -13.20 -3.83
C HIS A 122 -18.15 -13.03 -3.45
N PRO A 123 -17.40 -14.11 -3.15
CA PRO A 123 -16.01 -14.01 -2.68
C PRO A 123 -15.03 -13.29 -3.63
N PHE A 124 -15.29 -13.31 -4.96
CA PHE A 124 -14.53 -12.55 -5.96
C PHE A 124 -14.43 -11.05 -5.63
N ASN A 125 -15.45 -10.50 -4.97
CA ASN A 125 -15.53 -9.08 -4.72
C ASN A 125 -14.73 -8.66 -3.48
N VAL A 126 -14.23 -9.60 -2.69
CA VAL A 126 -13.49 -9.33 -1.45
C VAL A 126 -12.24 -8.50 -1.71
N GLU A 127 -11.45 -8.83 -2.73
CA GLU A 127 -10.22 -8.10 -3.04
C GLU A 127 -10.48 -6.59 -3.24
N SER A 128 -11.58 -6.25 -3.92
CA SER A 128 -11.93 -4.84 -4.18
C SER A 128 -12.36 -4.06 -2.93
N VAL A 129 -12.74 -4.76 -1.85
CA VAL A 129 -13.23 -4.15 -0.60
C VAL A 129 -12.15 -4.17 0.47
N ALA A 130 -11.48 -5.31 0.64
CA ALA A 130 -10.55 -5.56 1.72
C ALA A 130 -9.12 -5.03 1.45
N TRP A 131 -8.76 -4.78 0.19
CA TRP A 131 -7.47 -4.17 -0.17
C TRP A 131 -7.61 -2.66 -0.38
N VAL A 132 -6.91 -1.85 0.41
CA VAL A 132 -7.06 -0.38 0.37
C VAL A 132 -6.70 0.20 -0.99
N ALA A 133 -5.58 -0.22 -1.59
CA ALA A 133 -5.15 0.24 -2.92
C ALA A 133 -6.14 -0.11 -4.06
N GLU A 134 -7.08 -1.04 -3.83
CA GLU A 134 -8.16 -1.36 -4.76
C GLU A 134 -9.42 -0.51 -4.58
N ARG A 135 -9.36 0.56 -3.76
CA ARG A 135 -10.33 1.67 -3.70
C ARG A 135 -10.84 2.08 -5.09
N LYS A 136 -9.92 2.11 -6.07
CA LYS A 136 -10.22 2.42 -7.48
C LYS A 136 -11.36 1.57 -8.06
N ASN A 137 -11.53 0.32 -7.64
CA ASN A 137 -12.61 -0.55 -8.14
C ASN A 137 -13.97 -0.16 -7.60
N VAL A 138 -14.08 -0.03 -6.28
CA VAL A 138 -15.36 0.31 -5.65
C VAL A 138 -15.79 1.73 -6.02
N LEU A 139 -14.83 2.67 -6.13
CA LEU A 139 -15.10 4.05 -6.53
C LEU A 139 -15.48 4.17 -8.01
N SER A 140 -14.74 3.50 -8.89
CA SER A 140 -15.05 3.54 -10.32
C SER A 140 -16.38 2.84 -10.64
N THR A 141 -16.71 1.77 -9.93
CA THR A 141 -18.03 1.10 -10.04
C THR A 141 -19.16 1.99 -9.52
N PHE A 142 -18.91 2.80 -8.49
CA PHE A 142 -19.88 3.79 -8.03
C PHE A 142 -20.23 4.79 -9.13
N PHE A 143 -19.22 5.34 -9.80
CA PHE A 143 -19.44 6.22 -10.94
C PHE A 143 -20.04 5.50 -12.17
N TRP A 144 -19.69 4.24 -12.41
CA TRP A 144 -20.35 3.40 -13.42
C TRP A 144 -21.86 3.31 -13.17
N LEU A 145 -22.27 2.94 -11.95
CA LEU A 145 -23.68 2.79 -11.58
C LEU A 145 -24.41 4.14 -11.59
N LEU A 146 -23.78 5.24 -11.15
CA LEU A 146 -24.35 6.59 -11.29
C LEU A 146 -24.55 6.98 -12.76
N THR A 147 -23.62 6.59 -13.64
CA THR A 147 -23.76 6.81 -15.08
C THR A 147 -24.97 6.05 -15.63
N LEU A 148 -25.16 4.77 -15.25
CA LEU A 148 -26.35 4.00 -15.64
C LEU A 148 -27.64 4.64 -15.14
N TRP A 149 -27.65 5.10 -13.89
CA TRP A 149 -28.80 5.78 -13.30
C TRP A 149 -29.14 7.09 -14.02
N ALA A 150 -28.13 7.93 -14.29
CA ALA A 150 -28.27 9.15 -15.06
C ALA A 150 -28.77 8.85 -16.48
N TYR A 151 -28.28 7.78 -17.09
CA TYR A 151 -28.69 7.36 -18.42
C TYR A 151 -30.17 6.94 -18.46
N ILE A 152 -30.64 6.15 -17.48
CA ILE A 152 -32.07 5.81 -17.35
C ILE A 152 -32.92 7.08 -17.20
N ARG A 153 -32.44 8.09 -16.48
CA ARG A 153 -33.13 9.39 -16.34
C ARG A 153 -33.18 10.13 -17.68
N TYR A 154 -32.07 10.16 -18.42
CA TYR A 154 -31.99 10.75 -19.74
C TYR A 154 -32.96 10.07 -20.73
N VAL A 155 -33.02 8.74 -20.73
CA VAL A 155 -33.97 7.97 -21.57
C VAL A 155 -35.42 8.36 -21.30
N ARG A 156 -35.79 8.61 -20.04
CA ARG A 156 -37.16 9.04 -19.66
C ARG A 156 -37.42 10.52 -19.96
N LYS A 157 -36.39 11.36 -19.88
CA LYS A 157 -36.49 12.81 -20.07
C LYS A 157 -35.28 13.28 -20.88
N SER A 158 -35.38 13.19 -22.21
CA SER A 158 -34.29 13.54 -23.12
C SER A 158 -34.01 15.04 -23.14
N ASN A 159 -33.15 15.50 -22.23
CA ASN A 159 -32.66 16.88 -22.17
C ASN A 159 -31.16 16.95 -21.88
N LEU A 160 -30.55 18.09 -22.23
CA LEU A 160 -29.12 18.31 -22.11
C LEU A 160 -28.61 18.14 -20.67
N LYS A 161 -29.36 18.59 -19.65
CA LYS A 161 -28.97 18.48 -18.24
C LYS A 161 -28.87 17.02 -17.78
N SER A 162 -29.77 16.16 -18.25
CA SER A 162 -29.73 14.73 -17.91
C SER A 162 -28.61 13.99 -18.61
N TYR A 163 -28.28 14.38 -19.86
CA TYR A 163 -27.16 13.79 -20.59
C TYR A 163 -25.79 14.30 -20.08
N SER A 164 -25.69 15.57 -19.66
CA SER A 164 -24.45 16.09 -19.06
C SER A 164 -24.06 15.36 -17.77
N LEU A 165 -25.04 14.89 -16.99
CA LEU A 165 -24.78 14.00 -15.84
C LEU A 165 -24.22 12.64 -16.26
N VAL A 166 -24.66 12.08 -17.39
CA VAL A 166 -24.09 10.83 -17.94
C VAL A 166 -22.62 11.05 -18.29
N VAL A 167 -22.31 12.14 -19.00
CA VAL A 167 -20.93 12.49 -19.39
C VAL A 167 -20.07 12.75 -18.16
N LEU A 168 -20.58 13.49 -17.17
CA LEU A 168 -19.87 13.82 -15.94
C LEU A 168 -19.49 12.56 -15.15
N PHE A 169 -20.47 11.72 -14.81
CA PHE A 169 -20.19 10.51 -14.03
C PHE A 169 -19.32 9.53 -14.81
N PHE A 170 -19.46 9.45 -16.13
CA PHE A 170 -18.59 8.63 -16.95
C PHE A 170 -17.14 9.12 -16.90
N ALA A 171 -16.90 10.42 -17.04
CA ALA A 171 -15.57 11.01 -16.94
C ALA A 171 -14.93 10.79 -15.56
N LEU A 172 -15.69 11.00 -14.47
CA LEU A 172 -15.23 10.73 -13.10
C LEU A 172 -14.88 9.25 -12.89
N GLY A 173 -15.65 8.35 -13.49
CA GLY A 173 -15.38 6.92 -13.47
C GLY A 173 -14.10 6.55 -14.22
N LEU A 174 -13.88 7.09 -15.42
CA LEU A 174 -12.61 6.90 -16.17
C LEU A 174 -11.40 7.43 -15.39
N MET A 175 -11.55 8.56 -14.71
CA MET A 175 -10.52 9.15 -13.83
C MET A 175 -10.35 8.39 -12.50
N SER A 176 -11.23 7.43 -12.19
CA SER A 176 -11.07 6.51 -11.05
C SER A 176 -10.36 5.23 -11.50
N LYS A 177 -10.79 4.67 -12.64
CA LYS A 177 -10.18 3.49 -13.26
C LYS A 177 -10.52 3.44 -14.78
N PRO A 178 -9.53 3.37 -15.69
CA PRO A 178 -9.73 3.30 -17.14
C PRO A 178 -10.51 2.08 -17.61
N MET A 179 -10.71 1.06 -16.77
CA MET A 179 -11.52 -0.13 -17.11
C MET A 179 -12.94 0.23 -17.60
N LEU A 180 -13.44 1.43 -17.26
CA LEU A 180 -14.75 1.92 -17.67
C LEU A 180 -14.90 2.24 -19.16
N VAL A 181 -13.83 2.15 -19.96
CA VAL A 181 -13.84 2.31 -21.43
C VAL A 181 -14.91 1.47 -22.14
N THR A 182 -15.42 0.42 -21.50
CA THR A 182 -16.48 -0.47 -22.02
C THR A 182 -17.90 0.01 -21.74
N LEU A 183 -18.09 1.08 -20.95
CA LEU A 183 -19.41 1.54 -20.54
C LEU A 183 -20.30 2.00 -21.72
N PRO A 184 -19.82 2.73 -22.74
CA PRO A 184 -20.65 3.10 -23.87
C PRO A 184 -21.21 1.88 -24.63
N PHE A 185 -20.43 0.81 -24.71
CA PHE A 185 -20.88 -0.47 -25.25
C PHE A 185 -21.98 -1.10 -24.37
N VAL A 186 -21.84 -1.06 -23.05
CA VAL A 186 -22.86 -1.52 -22.11
C VAL A 186 -24.16 -0.71 -22.21
N LEU A 187 -24.09 0.61 -22.41
CA LEU A 187 -25.27 1.44 -22.64
C LEU A 187 -26.03 1.02 -23.91
N LEU A 188 -25.31 0.59 -24.96
CA LEU A 188 -25.93 0.03 -26.17
C LEU A 188 -26.59 -1.34 -25.89
N LEU A 189 -25.98 -2.19 -25.05
CA LEU A 189 -26.63 -3.42 -24.60
C LEU A 189 -27.93 -3.10 -23.84
N MET A 190 -27.92 -2.11 -22.96
CA MET A 190 -29.11 -1.67 -22.20
C MET A 190 -30.21 -1.14 -23.12
N ASP A 191 -29.85 -0.40 -24.17
CA ASP A 191 -30.81 0.08 -25.18
C ASP A 191 -31.51 -1.07 -25.91
N TYR A 192 -30.83 -2.22 -26.06
CA TYR A 192 -31.45 -3.44 -26.58
C TYR A 192 -32.35 -4.10 -25.52
N TRP A 193 -31.78 -4.47 -24.37
CA TRP A 193 -32.49 -4.98 -23.21
C TRP A 193 -31.76 -4.52 -21.96
N PRO A 194 -32.43 -4.04 -20.92
CA PRO A 194 -33.88 -4.09 -20.70
C PRO A 194 -34.68 -2.86 -21.17
N LEU A 195 -34.04 -1.79 -21.68
CA LEU A 195 -34.75 -0.54 -22.00
C LEU A 195 -35.60 -0.61 -23.26
N GLY A 196 -35.31 -1.53 -24.19
CA GLY A 196 -36.12 -1.77 -25.39
C GLY A 196 -36.21 -0.57 -26.36
N ARG A 197 -35.18 0.28 -26.42
CA ARG A 197 -35.16 1.49 -27.27
C ARG A 197 -34.91 1.20 -28.75
N MET A 198 -34.39 0.02 -29.08
CA MET A 198 -34.11 -0.38 -30.46
C MET A 198 -35.39 -0.76 -31.19
N LYS A 199 -35.83 0.09 -32.12
CA LYS A 199 -37.02 -0.15 -32.95
C LYS A 199 -36.82 -1.40 -33.83
N ARG A 200 -37.60 -2.45 -33.59
CA ARG A 200 -37.75 -3.57 -34.53
C ARG A 200 -39.22 -3.63 -34.96
N GLY A 201 -39.45 -3.62 -36.28
CA GLY A 201 -40.79 -3.72 -36.85
C GLY A 201 -41.55 -4.94 -36.32
N ASN A 202 -42.84 -4.72 -36.09
CA ASN A 202 -43.89 -5.59 -35.59
C ASN A 202 -43.92 -5.94 -34.09
N LYS A 203 -45.10 -5.61 -33.53
CA LYS A 203 -45.59 -5.82 -32.17
C LYS A 203 -45.28 -7.23 -31.67
N SER A 204 -44.64 -7.34 -30.51
CA SER A 204 -45.10 -8.24 -29.43
C SER A 204 -44.34 -7.94 -28.14
N GLU A 205 -45.13 -7.70 -27.09
CA GLU A 205 -44.88 -7.86 -25.65
C GLU A 205 -43.45 -7.64 -25.14
N THR A 206 -43.20 -6.47 -24.56
CA THR A 206 -42.27 -6.36 -23.43
C THR A 206 -42.71 -5.25 -22.49
N THR A 207 -43.00 -5.64 -21.26
CA THR A 207 -43.30 -4.79 -20.10
C THR A 207 -42.07 -3.99 -19.68
N PHE A 208 -41.86 -2.84 -20.32
CA PHE A 208 -41.39 -1.65 -19.61
C PHE A 208 -42.67 -0.88 -19.28
N THR A 209 -42.94 -0.69 -17.97
CA THR A 209 -44.10 0.07 -17.46
C THR A 209 -44.50 1.19 -18.42
N GLU A 210 -45.75 1.10 -18.88
CA GLU A 210 -46.36 1.90 -19.94
C GLU A 210 -45.89 3.37 -19.94
N GLN A 211 -45.56 3.88 -21.14
CA GLN A 211 -45.55 5.30 -21.55
C GLN A 211 -44.24 6.08 -21.79
N THR A 212 -42.99 5.58 -21.74
CA THR A 212 -41.83 6.53 -21.88
C THR A 212 -40.62 6.19 -22.76
N ALA A 213 -40.47 4.99 -23.32
CA ALA A 213 -39.33 4.72 -24.21
C ALA A 213 -39.64 5.10 -25.67
N ASN A 214 -39.17 6.26 -26.14
CA ASN A 214 -39.23 6.62 -27.56
C ASN A 214 -38.38 5.63 -28.38
N LEU A 215 -39.04 4.83 -29.23
CA LEU A 215 -38.37 3.91 -30.15
C LEU A 215 -37.44 4.68 -31.08
N THR A 216 -36.15 4.34 -31.05
CA THR A 216 -35.10 5.05 -31.78
C THR A 216 -34.41 4.09 -32.76
N ALA A 217 -34.03 4.58 -33.94
CA ALA A 217 -33.27 3.78 -34.90
C ALA A 217 -31.84 3.51 -34.38
N TRP A 218 -31.31 2.31 -34.61
CA TRP A 218 -29.98 1.91 -34.10
C TRP A 218 -28.83 2.88 -34.45
N PRO A 219 -28.74 3.48 -35.66
CA PRO A 219 -27.71 4.46 -35.97
C PRO A 219 -27.78 5.74 -35.12
N LEU A 220 -28.99 6.16 -34.73
CA LEU A 220 -29.17 7.34 -33.88
C LEU A 220 -28.73 7.05 -32.43
N LEU A 221 -28.96 5.83 -31.94
CA LEU A 221 -28.46 5.40 -30.64
C LEU A 221 -26.93 5.40 -30.62
N ILE A 222 -26.26 4.97 -31.70
CA ILE A 222 -24.80 5.05 -31.79
C ILE A 222 -24.33 6.51 -31.81
N LYS A 223 -24.98 7.37 -32.60
CA LYS A 223 -24.66 8.82 -32.64
C LYS A 223 -24.79 9.47 -31.27
N GLU A 224 -25.80 9.11 -30.49
CA GLU A 224 -26.00 9.57 -29.12
C GLU A 224 -24.82 9.21 -28.19
N LYS A 225 -24.00 8.19 -28.49
CA LYS A 225 -22.85 7.79 -27.66
C LYS A 225 -21.51 8.29 -28.18
N ILE A 226 -21.48 9.00 -29.32
CA ILE A 226 -20.23 9.56 -29.87
C ILE A 226 -19.41 10.33 -28.83
N PRO A 227 -20.00 11.24 -28.00
CA PRO A 227 -19.23 11.94 -26.97
C PRO A 227 -18.56 10.99 -25.97
N LEU A 228 -19.23 9.90 -25.60
CA LEU A 228 -18.69 8.91 -24.66
C LEU A 228 -17.61 8.04 -25.33
N PHE A 229 -17.77 7.70 -26.61
CA PHE A 229 -16.71 7.01 -27.38
C PHE A 229 -15.47 7.89 -27.58
N LEU A 230 -15.63 9.21 -27.74
CA LEU A 230 -14.49 10.14 -27.80
C LEU A 230 -13.74 10.18 -26.46
N LEU A 231 -14.45 10.29 -25.33
CA LEU A 231 -13.84 10.19 -23.99
C LEU A 231 -13.14 8.86 -23.76
N THR A 232 -13.74 7.77 -24.25
CA THR A 232 -13.16 6.43 -24.23
C THR A 232 -11.84 6.39 -25.00
N ALA A 233 -11.80 6.94 -26.22
CA ALA A 233 -10.60 6.97 -27.04
C ALA A 233 -9.48 7.77 -26.37
N VAL A 234 -9.80 8.94 -25.81
CA VAL A 234 -8.83 9.75 -25.02
C VAL A 234 -8.29 8.95 -23.84
N SER A 235 -9.15 8.32 -23.04
CA SER A 235 -8.73 7.53 -21.89
C SER A 235 -7.85 6.33 -22.28
N CYS A 236 -8.18 5.62 -23.36
CA CYS A 236 -7.35 4.52 -23.89
C CYS A 236 -5.98 5.02 -24.34
N ILE A 237 -5.90 6.14 -25.06
CA ILE A 237 -4.63 6.73 -25.52
C ILE A 237 -3.77 7.15 -24.33
N THR A 238 -4.35 7.89 -23.37
CA THR A 238 -3.64 8.30 -22.14
C THR A 238 -3.14 7.08 -21.38
N THR A 239 -3.98 6.07 -21.18
CA THR A 239 -3.60 4.84 -20.47
C THR A 239 -2.45 4.12 -21.15
N PHE A 240 -2.50 3.97 -22.48
CA PHE A 240 -1.44 3.32 -23.24
C PHE A 240 -0.11 4.08 -23.14
N ILE A 241 -0.14 5.41 -23.28
CA ILE A 241 1.07 6.26 -23.18
C ILE A 241 1.67 6.14 -21.78
N VAL A 242 0.85 6.29 -20.74
CA VAL A 242 1.29 6.26 -19.34
C VAL A 242 1.84 4.88 -18.95
N GLN A 243 1.20 3.80 -19.39
CA GLN A 243 1.66 2.43 -19.14
C GLN A 243 2.95 2.09 -19.91
N LYS A 244 3.10 2.61 -21.13
CA LYS A 244 4.33 2.45 -21.91
C LYS A 244 5.50 3.19 -21.26
N LEU A 245 5.30 4.44 -20.85
CA LEU A 245 6.32 5.25 -20.19
C LEU A 245 6.72 4.67 -18.82
N GLY A 246 5.76 4.13 -18.08
CA GLY A 246 6.01 3.50 -16.78
C GLY A 246 6.42 2.02 -16.83
N GLY A 247 6.72 1.46 -18.01
CA GLY A 247 7.22 0.08 -18.15
C GLY A 247 6.21 -1.04 -17.88
N ALA A 248 4.95 -0.72 -17.56
CA ALA A 248 3.91 -1.72 -17.26
C ALA A 248 3.54 -2.62 -18.47
N LEU A 249 3.93 -2.21 -19.69
CA LEU A 249 3.76 -2.98 -20.93
C LEU A 249 4.91 -3.97 -21.21
N GLN A 250 5.90 -4.15 -20.31
CA GLN A 250 6.96 -5.16 -20.51
C GLN A 250 6.39 -6.57 -20.70
N GLY A 251 5.23 -6.90 -20.13
CA GLY A 251 4.52 -8.15 -20.41
C GLY A 251 4.18 -8.36 -21.90
N MET A 252 4.03 -7.28 -22.68
CA MET A 252 3.84 -7.38 -24.12
C MET A 252 5.09 -7.85 -24.87
N GLU A 253 6.27 -7.61 -24.32
CA GLU A 253 7.57 -8.01 -24.88
C GLU A 253 7.98 -9.38 -24.33
N ASN A 254 7.71 -9.64 -23.06
CA ASN A 254 8.09 -10.88 -22.36
C ASN A 254 7.22 -12.08 -22.77
N PHE A 255 5.97 -11.87 -23.18
CA PHE A 255 5.05 -12.94 -23.55
C PHE A 255 4.69 -12.93 -25.05
N SER A 256 4.76 -14.10 -25.66
CA SER A 256 4.39 -14.29 -27.06
C SER A 256 2.91 -13.96 -27.30
N GLN A 257 2.58 -13.51 -28.52
CA GLN A 257 1.18 -13.24 -28.91
C GLN A 257 0.27 -14.46 -28.69
N SER A 258 0.79 -15.65 -29.01
CA SER A 258 0.10 -16.93 -28.81
C SER A 258 -0.17 -17.22 -27.33
N ALA A 259 0.81 -16.98 -26.45
CA ALA A 259 0.65 -17.16 -25.00
C ALA A 259 -0.41 -16.23 -24.43
N ARG A 260 -0.39 -14.94 -24.81
CA ARG A 260 -1.38 -13.95 -24.36
C ARG A 260 -2.80 -14.33 -24.80
N LEU A 261 -2.97 -14.69 -26.07
CA LEU A 261 -4.29 -15.06 -26.58
C LEU A 261 -4.80 -16.38 -25.95
N THR A 262 -3.92 -17.36 -25.80
CA THR A 262 -4.22 -18.63 -25.10
C THR A 262 -4.65 -18.35 -23.66
N ASN A 263 -3.88 -17.55 -22.92
CA ASN A 263 -4.21 -17.15 -21.56
C ASN A 263 -5.56 -16.44 -21.51
N ALA A 264 -5.80 -15.47 -22.39
CA ALA A 264 -7.07 -14.73 -22.41
C ALA A 264 -8.29 -15.66 -22.57
N MET A 265 -8.23 -16.62 -23.50
CA MET A 265 -9.32 -17.59 -23.72
C MET A 265 -9.52 -18.52 -22.52
N VAL A 266 -8.43 -18.99 -21.92
CA VAL A 266 -8.47 -19.85 -20.72
C VAL A 266 -9.02 -19.06 -19.52
N SER A 267 -8.56 -17.82 -19.31
CA SER A 267 -8.97 -16.95 -18.21
C SER A 267 -10.47 -16.69 -18.21
N TYR A 268 -11.10 -16.46 -19.37
CA TYR A 268 -12.56 -16.36 -19.45
C TYR A 268 -13.27 -17.59 -18.87
N MET A 269 -12.81 -18.80 -19.22
CA MET A 269 -13.37 -20.05 -18.68
C MET A 269 -13.07 -20.23 -17.20
N VAL A 270 -11.88 -19.83 -16.74
CA VAL A 270 -11.53 -19.87 -15.31
C VAL A 270 -12.41 -18.93 -14.49
N TYR A 271 -12.71 -17.72 -14.98
CA TYR A 271 -13.67 -16.84 -14.30
C TYR A 271 -15.07 -17.46 -14.23
N LEU A 272 -15.58 -18.08 -15.31
CA LEU A 272 -16.87 -18.77 -15.27
C LEU A 272 -16.89 -19.91 -14.26
N LYS A 273 -15.83 -20.73 -14.23
CA LYS A 273 -15.68 -21.81 -13.24
C LYS A 273 -15.71 -21.24 -11.82
N LYS A 274 -14.87 -20.23 -11.54
CA LYS A 274 -14.75 -19.62 -10.21
C LYS A 274 -15.99 -18.80 -9.80
N ALA A 275 -16.80 -18.33 -10.74
CA ALA A 275 -18.06 -17.62 -10.46
C ALA A 275 -19.16 -18.57 -9.95
N VAL A 276 -19.03 -19.88 -10.25
CA VAL A 276 -19.91 -20.91 -9.71
C VAL A 276 -19.30 -21.55 -8.45
N TRP A 277 -17.98 -21.76 -8.47
CA TRP A 277 -17.24 -22.39 -7.37
C TRP A 277 -15.99 -21.56 -7.01
N PRO A 278 -16.10 -20.57 -6.11
CA PRO A 278 -15.03 -19.62 -5.79
C PRO A 278 -13.94 -20.25 -4.92
N GLU A 279 -13.14 -21.13 -5.52
CA GLU A 279 -12.00 -21.79 -4.88
C GLU A 279 -10.68 -21.08 -5.22
N GLY A 280 -9.74 -21.09 -4.26
CA GLY A 280 -8.35 -20.65 -4.47
C GLY A 280 -8.24 -19.22 -5.00
N LEU A 281 -9.03 -18.29 -4.44
CA LEU A 281 -8.94 -16.86 -4.72
C LEU A 281 -7.64 -16.29 -4.11
N SER A 282 -6.93 -15.48 -4.88
CA SER A 282 -5.55 -15.06 -4.62
C SER A 282 -5.31 -13.64 -5.09
N VAL A 283 -4.50 -12.87 -4.35
CA VAL A 283 -4.06 -11.53 -4.77
C VAL A 283 -3.17 -11.55 -6.03
N LEU A 284 -2.48 -12.69 -6.26
CA LEU A 284 -1.59 -12.87 -7.41
C LEU A 284 -1.95 -14.14 -8.18
N TYR A 285 -2.15 -13.98 -9.49
CA TYR A 285 -2.21 -15.07 -10.47
C TYR A 285 -1.15 -14.84 -11.51
N ALA A 286 0.06 -15.35 -11.29
CA ALA A 286 1.17 -15.14 -12.21
C ALA A 286 0.92 -15.73 -13.60
N HIS A 287 1.43 -15.06 -14.63
CA HIS A 287 1.20 -15.44 -16.02
C HIS A 287 1.98 -16.72 -16.38
N PRO A 288 1.33 -17.77 -16.93
CA PRO A 288 1.96 -19.06 -17.17
C PRO A 288 2.94 -19.07 -18.37
N GLY A 289 3.14 -17.93 -19.02
CA GLY A 289 3.98 -17.80 -20.21
C GLY A 289 3.57 -18.79 -21.30
N ASN A 290 4.56 -19.44 -21.92
CA ASN A 290 4.33 -20.49 -22.92
C ASN A 290 4.01 -21.88 -22.29
N ALA A 291 3.88 -21.99 -20.96
CA ALA A 291 3.59 -23.26 -20.30
C ALA A 291 2.13 -23.71 -20.47
N LEU A 292 1.22 -22.81 -20.87
CA LEU A 292 -0.15 -23.16 -21.23
C LEU A 292 -0.18 -23.82 -22.63
N PRO A 293 -0.67 -25.07 -22.75
CA PRO A 293 -0.79 -25.71 -24.06
C PRO A 293 -1.79 -24.99 -24.97
N LEU A 294 -1.39 -24.74 -26.22
CA LEU A 294 -2.22 -24.05 -27.22
C LEU A 294 -3.58 -24.73 -27.45
N TRP A 295 -3.64 -26.07 -27.41
CA TRP A 295 -4.89 -26.82 -27.58
C TRP A 295 -5.94 -26.47 -26.52
N LYS A 296 -5.51 -26.12 -25.29
CA LYS A 296 -6.43 -25.66 -24.24
C LYS A 296 -7.04 -24.32 -24.60
N GLY A 297 -6.23 -23.40 -25.13
CA GLY A 297 -6.69 -22.10 -25.62
C GLY A 297 -7.72 -22.25 -26.74
N ILE A 298 -7.44 -23.11 -27.72
CA ILE A 298 -8.35 -23.40 -28.84
C ILE A 298 -9.68 -23.99 -28.32
N LEU A 299 -9.63 -24.97 -27.41
CA LEU A 299 -10.83 -25.57 -26.82
C LEU A 299 -11.69 -24.52 -26.09
N CYS A 300 -11.06 -23.66 -25.29
CA CYS A 300 -11.76 -22.58 -24.58
C CYS A 300 -12.35 -21.55 -25.57
N ALA A 301 -11.63 -21.22 -26.65
CA ALA A 301 -12.12 -20.33 -27.69
C ALA A 301 -13.35 -20.93 -28.43
N MET A 302 -13.31 -22.22 -28.74
CA MET A 302 -14.45 -22.93 -29.34
C MET A 302 -15.67 -22.94 -28.41
N ALA A 303 -15.47 -23.18 -27.11
CA ALA A 303 -16.53 -23.13 -26.12
C ALA A 303 -17.16 -21.72 -26.03
N LEU A 304 -16.33 -20.68 -25.94
CA LEU A 304 -16.74 -19.28 -25.95
C LEU A 304 -17.55 -18.92 -27.19
N MET A 305 -17.09 -19.36 -28.36
CA MET A 305 -17.78 -19.16 -29.63
C MET A 305 -19.14 -19.86 -29.63
N GLY A 306 -19.20 -21.11 -29.15
CA GLY A 306 -20.44 -21.87 -29.01
C GLY A 306 -21.48 -21.16 -28.14
N ILE A 307 -21.08 -20.69 -26.94
CA ILE A 307 -21.97 -19.94 -26.04
C ILE A 307 -22.44 -18.64 -26.70
N THR A 308 -21.54 -17.95 -27.41
CA THR A 308 -21.88 -16.71 -28.13
C THR A 308 -22.88 -16.95 -29.25
N ILE A 309 -22.73 -18.03 -30.03
CA ILE A 309 -23.68 -18.42 -31.08
C ILE A 309 -25.05 -18.73 -30.46
N VAL A 310 -25.09 -19.45 -29.33
CA VAL A 310 -26.34 -19.72 -28.59
C VAL A 310 -26.97 -18.40 -28.12
N ALA A 311 -26.19 -17.48 -27.56
CA ALA A 311 -26.66 -16.18 -27.11
C ALA A 311 -27.30 -15.36 -28.24
N ILE A 312 -26.67 -15.33 -29.41
CA ILE A 312 -27.20 -14.63 -30.60
C ILE A 312 -28.45 -15.33 -31.13
N LYS A 313 -28.43 -16.66 -31.24
CA LYS A 313 -29.56 -17.46 -31.76
C LYS A 313 -30.82 -17.25 -30.93
N PHE A 314 -30.68 -17.18 -29.60
CA PHE A 314 -31.79 -17.02 -28.67
C PHE A 314 -31.98 -15.57 -28.17
N ILE A 315 -31.32 -14.59 -28.76
CA ILE A 315 -31.32 -13.20 -28.29
C ILE A 315 -32.74 -12.60 -28.16
N LYS A 316 -33.67 -13.01 -29.03
CA LYS A 316 -35.07 -12.57 -28.99
C LYS A 316 -35.88 -13.26 -27.90
N LYS A 317 -35.61 -14.55 -27.63
CA LYS A 317 -36.39 -15.37 -26.68
C LYS A 317 -35.92 -15.15 -25.24
N THR A 318 -34.61 -15.02 -25.06
CA THR A 318 -33.93 -14.87 -23.77
C THR A 318 -32.96 -13.69 -23.87
N PRO A 319 -33.45 -12.45 -23.98
CA PRO A 319 -32.60 -11.27 -24.15
C PRO A 319 -31.67 -11.03 -22.95
N TYR A 320 -32.10 -11.42 -21.74
CA TYR A 320 -31.27 -11.36 -20.52
C TYR A 320 -30.01 -12.22 -20.64
N PHE A 321 -30.07 -13.35 -21.37
CA PHE A 321 -28.93 -14.25 -21.56
C PHE A 321 -27.86 -13.59 -22.43
N ALA A 322 -28.28 -13.05 -23.57
CA ALA A 322 -27.37 -12.30 -24.45
C ALA A 322 -26.83 -11.03 -23.78
N PHE A 323 -27.68 -10.28 -23.09
CA PHE A 323 -27.26 -9.09 -22.33
C PHE A 323 -26.17 -9.43 -21.32
N GLY A 324 -26.42 -10.43 -20.46
CA GLY A 324 -25.46 -10.84 -19.45
C GLY A 324 -24.17 -11.42 -20.04
N TRP A 325 -24.28 -12.17 -21.14
CA TRP A 325 -23.12 -12.77 -21.81
C TRP A 325 -22.22 -11.72 -22.46
N PHE A 326 -22.79 -10.80 -23.23
CA PHE A 326 -22.04 -9.71 -23.86
C PHE A 326 -21.54 -8.69 -22.85
N TRP A 327 -22.26 -8.47 -21.74
CA TRP A 327 -21.76 -7.71 -20.60
C TRP A 327 -20.47 -8.35 -20.07
N PHE A 328 -20.50 -9.65 -19.75
CA PHE A 328 -19.33 -10.35 -19.21
C PHE A 328 -18.13 -10.32 -20.16
N LEU A 329 -18.31 -10.67 -21.44
CA LEU A 329 -17.23 -10.64 -22.43
C LEU A 329 -16.69 -9.22 -22.65
N GLY A 330 -17.58 -8.26 -22.89
CA GLY A 330 -17.18 -6.90 -23.26
C GLY A 330 -16.47 -6.16 -22.14
N THR A 331 -16.98 -6.28 -20.90
CA THR A 331 -16.44 -5.54 -19.75
C THR A 331 -15.12 -6.12 -19.22
N LEU A 332 -14.85 -7.40 -19.48
CA LEU A 332 -13.59 -8.05 -19.08
C LEU A 332 -12.49 -7.91 -20.15
N ALA A 333 -12.85 -7.67 -21.42
CA ALA A 333 -11.92 -7.59 -22.54
C ALA A 333 -10.69 -6.68 -22.32
N PRO A 334 -10.78 -5.49 -21.69
CA PRO A 334 -9.62 -4.64 -21.47
C PRO A 334 -8.55 -5.21 -20.54
N VAL A 335 -8.93 -6.16 -19.67
CA VAL A 335 -8.07 -6.66 -18.57
C VAL A 335 -7.79 -8.16 -18.67
N ILE A 336 -8.24 -8.82 -19.73
CA ILE A 336 -8.12 -10.28 -19.91
C ILE A 336 -6.73 -10.73 -20.41
N GLY A 337 -5.81 -9.78 -20.66
CA GLY A 337 -4.42 -10.08 -21.03
C GLY A 337 -4.13 -10.13 -22.54
N VAL A 338 -5.05 -9.69 -23.41
CA VAL A 338 -4.76 -9.52 -24.86
C VAL A 338 -3.70 -8.43 -25.05
N VAL A 339 -3.92 -7.27 -24.42
CA VAL A 339 -2.89 -6.28 -24.14
C VAL A 339 -2.39 -6.55 -22.72
N GLN A 340 -1.21 -7.15 -22.61
CA GLN A 340 -0.70 -7.63 -21.33
C GLN A 340 -0.08 -6.47 -20.54
N VAL A 341 -0.73 -6.13 -19.42
CA VAL A 341 -0.26 -5.12 -18.46
C VAL A 341 0.12 -5.84 -17.17
N GLY A 342 1.37 -5.65 -16.73
CA GLY A 342 1.93 -6.37 -15.59
C GLY A 342 2.12 -7.86 -15.85
N ALA A 343 2.48 -8.60 -14.81
CA ALA A 343 2.89 -10.00 -14.92
C ALA A 343 1.78 -11.02 -14.58
N GLN A 344 0.57 -10.55 -14.24
CA GLN A 344 -0.56 -11.42 -13.92
C GLN A 344 -1.28 -12.01 -15.15
N ALA A 345 -1.72 -13.25 -15.07
CA ALA A 345 -2.63 -13.89 -16.04
C ALA A 345 -4.09 -13.43 -15.91
N MET A 346 -4.54 -13.19 -14.68
CA MET A 346 -5.89 -12.78 -14.30
C MET A 346 -5.84 -12.13 -12.90
N ALA A 347 -6.96 -11.59 -12.41
CA ALA A 347 -7.04 -11.08 -11.03
C ALA A 347 -8.50 -11.07 -10.54
N ASP A 348 -8.73 -11.34 -9.26
CA ASP A 348 -10.10 -11.43 -8.74
C ASP A 348 -10.81 -10.07 -8.83
N ARG A 349 -10.08 -8.99 -8.56
CA ARG A 349 -10.51 -7.59 -8.79
C ARG A 349 -11.05 -7.28 -10.19
N TYR A 350 -10.63 -8.00 -11.24
CA TYR A 350 -11.14 -7.76 -12.60
C TYR A 350 -12.54 -8.30 -12.80
N ALA A 351 -13.01 -9.21 -11.95
CA ALA A 351 -14.33 -9.84 -12.04
C ALA A 351 -15.48 -8.96 -11.49
N TYR A 352 -15.15 -7.88 -10.76
CA TYR A 352 -16.10 -7.09 -9.96
C TYR A 352 -17.30 -6.55 -10.76
N VAL A 353 -17.07 -5.88 -11.90
CA VAL A 353 -18.15 -5.43 -12.81
C VAL A 353 -18.58 -6.52 -13.81
N PRO A 354 -17.67 -7.30 -14.41
CA PRO A 354 -18.06 -8.30 -15.42
C PRO A 354 -19.01 -9.38 -14.92
N LEU A 355 -18.87 -9.85 -13.67
CA LEU A 355 -19.73 -10.91 -13.14
C LEU A 355 -21.19 -10.48 -12.94
N ILE A 356 -21.49 -9.18 -12.92
CA ILE A 356 -22.88 -8.69 -12.93
C ILE A 356 -23.66 -9.31 -14.10
N GLY A 357 -23.02 -9.45 -15.27
CA GLY A 357 -23.63 -10.08 -16.45
C GLY A 357 -23.98 -11.55 -16.19
N ILE A 358 -23.07 -12.31 -15.56
CA ILE A 358 -23.30 -13.72 -15.21
C ILE A 358 -24.38 -13.85 -14.12
N PHE A 359 -24.40 -12.95 -13.14
CA PHE A 359 -25.44 -12.91 -12.11
C PHE A 359 -26.82 -12.66 -12.71
N ILE A 360 -26.93 -11.79 -13.73
CA ILE A 360 -28.18 -11.58 -14.47
C ILE A 360 -28.61 -12.84 -15.22
N ILE A 361 -27.68 -13.56 -15.87
CA ILE A 361 -27.98 -14.84 -16.52
C ILE A 361 -28.59 -15.82 -15.52
N ILE A 362 -28.01 -15.95 -14.33
CA ILE A 362 -28.48 -16.88 -13.30
C ILE A 362 -29.85 -16.44 -12.77
N ALA A 363 -30.00 -15.17 -12.41
CA ALA A 363 -31.20 -14.63 -11.77
C ALA A 363 -32.46 -14.73 -12.63
N TRP A 364 -32.34 -14.63 -13.96
CA TRP A 364 -33.46 -14.85 -14.89
C TRP A 364 -33.50 -16.27 -15.45
N GLY A 365 -32.34 -16.88 -15.71
CA GLY A 365 -32.25 -18.19 -16.35
C GLY A 365 -32.72 -19.35 -15.48
N VAL A 366 -32.38 -19.37 -14.18
CA VAL A 366 -32.78 -20.48 -13.30
C VAL A 366 -34.31 -20.55 -13.13
N PRO A 367 -35.03 -19.44 -12.86
CA PRO A 367 -36.50 -19.46 -12.85
C PRO A 367 -37.12 -19.93 -14.18
N ASP A 368 -36.57 -19.50 -15.31
CA ASP A 368 -37.07 -19.89 -16.64
C ASP A 368 -36.86 -21.39 -16.92
N LEU A 369 -35.74 -21.96 -16.50
CA LEU A 369 -35.47 -23.41 -16.59
C LEU A 369 -36.43 -24.23 -15.71
N LEU A 370 -36.79 -23.70 -14.54
CA LEU A 370 -37.71 -24.34 -13.60
C LEU A 370 -39.18 -23.98 -13.86
N ALA A 371 -39.50 -23.28 -14.95
CA ALA A 371 -40.83 -22.74 -15.18
C ALA A 371 -41.95 -23.80 -15.17
N LYS A 372 -41.65 -25.04 -15.58
CA LYS A 372 -42.59 -26.17 -15.64
C LYS A 372 -42.69 -26.97 -14.33
N TRP A 373 -41.92 -26.63 -13.31
CA TRP A 373 -41.84 -27.43 -12.07
C TRP A 373 -42.91 -27.00 -11.05
N ARG A 374 -43.70 -27.96 -10.54
CA ARG A 374 -44.90 -27.68 -9.72
C ARG A 374 -44.64 -26.85 -8.46
N ASN A 375 -43.49 -27.06 -7.81
CA ASN A 375 -43.11 -26.38 -6.57
C ASN A 375 -41.97 -25.36 -6.78
N ARG A 376 -41.85 -24.79 -7.98
CA ARG A 376 -40.68 -23.97 -8.36
C ARG A 376 -40.38 -22.83 -7.38
N ASP A 377 -41.39 -22.11 -6.89
CA ASP A 377 -41.16 -20.92 -6.06
C ASP A 377 -40.55 -21.32 -4.70
N LYS A 378 -41.03 -22.42 -4.09
CA LYS A 378 -40.45 -23.00 -2.87
C LYS A 378 -39.03 -23.50 -3.11
N ALA A 379 -38.80 -24.16 -4.25
CA ALA A 379 -37.48 -24.66 -4.62
C ALA A 379 -36.49 -23.50 -4.85
N LEU A 380 -36.90 -22.43 -5.54
CA LEU A 380 -36.08 -21.24 -5.79
C LEU A 380 -35.70 -20.55 -4.49
N VAL A 381 -36.66 -20.36 -3.56
CA VAL A 381 -36.37 -19.77 -2.24
C VAL A 381 -35.39 -20.64 -1.45
N LEU A 382 -35.59 -21.95 -1.43
CA LEU A 382 -34.70 -22.89 -0.74
C LEU A 382 -33.28 -22.87 -1.33
N LEU A 383 -33.16 -22.98 -2.65
CA LEU A 383 -31.88 -22.97 -3.36
C LEU A 383 -31.15 -21.63 -3.19
N ALA A 384 -31.88 -20.51 -3.31
CA ALA A 384 -31.32 -19.19 -3.07
C ALA A 384 -30.85 -19.03 -1.62
N GLY A 385 -31.64 -19.48 -0.64
CA GLY A 385 -31.27 -19.46 0.78
C GLY A 385 -29.98 -20.24 1.05
N ILE A 386 -29.90 -21.48 0.57
CA ILE A 386 -28.69 -22.33 0.70
C ILE A 386 -27.48 -21.63 0.06
N TYR A 387 -27.63 -21.15 -1.18
CA TYR A 387 -26.52 -20.52 -1.89
C TYR A 387 -26.05 -19.24 -1.21
N ILE A 388 -26.98 -18.39 -0.75
CA ILE A 388 -26.64 -17.17 0.00
C ILE A 388 -25.91 -17.52 1.30
N SER A 389 -26.35 -18.54 2.04
CA SER A 389 -25.64 -19.00 3.25
C SER A 389 -24.22 -19.47 2.95
N VAL A 390 -24.01 -20.20 1.85
CA VAL A 390 -22.67 -20.61 1.40
C VAL A 390 -21.82 -19.38 1.04
N LEU A 391 -22.39 -18.39 0.34
CA LEU A 391 -21.69 -17.15 -0.01
C LEU A 391 -21.30 -16.34 1.24
N VAL A 392 -22.19 -16.22 2.23
CA VAL A 392 -21.88 -15.56 3.51
C VAL A 392 -20.65 -16.19 4.16
N VAL A 393 -20.63 -17.52 4.30
CA VAL A 393 -19.51 -18.24 4.95
C VAL A 393 -18.22 -18.12 4.13
N THR A 394 -18.29 -18.37 2.83
CA THR A 394 -17.11 -18.34 1.96
C THR A 394 -16.52 -16.94 1.82
N THR A 395 -17.36 -15.91 1.76
CA THR A 395 -16.90 -14.51 1.71
C THR A 395 -16.35 -14.06 3.04
N SER A 396 -16.97 -14.38 4.17
CA SER A 396 -16.40 -14.06 5.49
C SER A 396 -15.03 -14.72 5.69
N ASN A 397 -14.86 -15.97 5.25
CA ASN A 397 -13.57 -16.65 5.27
C ASN A 397 -12.57 -15.97 4.33
N GLN A 398 -12.98 -15.61 3.11
CA GLN A 398 -12.11 -14.94 2.15
C GLN A 398 -11.67 -13.55 2.68
N VAL A 399 -12.55 -12.80 3.34
CA VAL A 399 -12.19 -11.51 3.99
C VAL A 399 -11.11 -11.74 5.04
N SER A 400 -11.20 -12.78 5.87
CA SER A 400 -10.22 -13.04 6.93
C SER A 400 -8.78 -13.23 6.42
N HIS A 401 -8.60 -13.64 5.16
CA HIS A 401 -7.26 -13.77 4.56
C HIS A 401 -6.58 -12.42 4.32
N TRP A 402 -7.35 -11.33 4.23
CA TRP A 402 -6.86 -9.96 4.02
C TRP A 402 -6.54 -9.23 5.33
N LYS A 403 -6.50 -9.92 6.47
CA LYS A 403 -6.26 -9.31 7.78
C LYS A 403 -4.95 -8.52 7.85
N ASN A 404 -3.87 -9.10 7.34
CA ASN A 404 -2.56 -8.49 7.23
C ASN A 404 -1.69 -9.19 6.20
N SER A 405 -0.54 -8.59 5.91
CA SER A 405 0.44 -9.09 4.94
C SER A 405 0.85 -10.54 5.15
N ILE A 406 1.14 -10.93 6.39
CA ILE A 406 1.57 -12.31 6.70
C ILE A 406 0.47 -13.30 6.33
N THR A 407 -0.78 -12.98 6.69
CA THR A 407 -1.94 -13.84 6.46
C THR A 407 -2.21 -14.02 4.97
N ILE A 408 -2.24 -12.93 4.20
CA ILE A 408 -2.56 -12.98 2.77
C ILE A 408 -1.46 -13.71 1.99
N PHE A 409 -0.17 -13.46 2.26
CA PHE A 409 0.90 -14.14 1.52
C PHE A 409 1.05 -15.61 1.90
N LYS A 410 0.78 -15.99 3.16
CA LYS A 410 0.66 -17.41 3.55
C LYS A 410 -0.51 -18.10 2.83
N HIS A 411 -1.62 -17.39 2.64
CA HIS A 411 -2.77 -17.91 1.87
C HIS A 411 -2.40 -18.11 0.40
N VAL A 412 -1.75 -17.13 -0.25
CA VAL A 412 -1.25 -17.25 -1.63
C VAL A 412 -0.37 -18.50 -1.79
N ILE A 413 0.62 -18.70 -0.92
CA ILE A 413 1.49 -19.89 -0.91
C ILE A 413 0.72 -21.22 -0.82
N ARG A 414 -0.46 -21.20 -0.20
CA ARG A 414 -1.30 -22.40 -0.02
C ARG A 414 -2.19 -22.68 -1.24
N VAL A 415 -2.63 -21.65 -1.97
CA VAL A 415 -3.66 -21.79 -3.01
C VAL A 415 -3.16 -21.61 -4.44
N THR A 416 -1.94 -21.10 -4.63
CA THR A 416 -1.34 -20.91 -5.96
C THR A 416 -0.17 -21.85 -6.21
N ASP A 417 0.06 -22.20 -7.48
CA ASP A 417 1.19 -23.03 -7.89
C ASP A 417 2.49 -22.22 -7.82
N LYS A 418 3.47 -22.73 -7.08
CA LYS A 418 4.77 -22.08 -6.84
C LYS A 418 5.67 -22.09 -8.07
N LYS A 419 5.29 -22.80 -9.12
CA LYS A 419 6.03 -22.87 -10.39
C LYS A 419 5.87 -21.64 -11.27
N TYR A 420 4.94 -20.75 -10.95
CA TYR A 420 4.68 -19.59 -11.79
C TYR A 420 5.78 -18.53 -11.63
N PRO A 421 6.09 -17.78 -12.71
CA PRO A 421 6.97 -16.61 -12.65
C PRO A 421 6.49 -15.60 -11.58
N ASP A 422 7.38 -14.77 -11.03
CA ASP A 422 7.07 -13.72 -10.05
C ASP A 422 6.58 -14.20 -8.66
N PHE A 423 6.63 -15.51 -8.40
CA PHE A 423 6.30 -16.06 -7.08
C PHE A 423 7.34 -15.68 -6.01
N ASP A 424 8.53 -15.27 -6.44
CA ASP A 424 9.58 -14.67 -5.61
C ASP A 424 9.09 -13.41 -4.86
N LEU A 425 8.23 -12.58 -5.49
CA LEU A 425 7.61 -11.41 -4.88
C LEU A 425 6.81 -11.76 -3.61
N VAL A 426 6.07 -12.87 -3.65
CA VAL A 426 5.27 -13.35 -2.52
C VAL A 426 6.16 -13.69 -1.32
N TYR A 427 7.29 -14.38 -1.57
CA TYR A 427 8.24 -14.70 -0.51
C TYR A 427 8.99 -13.46 -0.01
N ASN A 428 9.34 -12.52 -0.89
CA ASN A 428 9.95 -11.26 -0.50
C ASN A 428 9.03 -10.44 0.40
N ASN A 429 7.77 -10.23 -0.01
CA ASN A 429 6.82 -9.42 0.76
C ASN A 429 6.42 -10.11 2.07
N LEU A 430 6.30 -11.45 2.08
CA LEU A 430 6.14 -12.20 3.33
C LEU A 430 7.35 -12.03 4.25
N GLY A 431 8.56 -12.09 3.70
CA GLY A 431 9.79 -11.84 4.45
C GLY A 431 9.83 -10.44 5.07
N ALA A 432 9.45 -9.41 4.30
CA ALA A 432 9.37 -8.03 4.77
C ALA A 432 8.36 -7.86 5.91
N ALA A 433 7.18 -8.48 5.77
CA ALA A 433 6.17 -8.42 6.83
C ALA A 433 6.64 -9.15 8.10
N LEU A 434 7.30 -10.31 7.97
CA LEU A 434 7.89 -11.03 9.11
C LEU A 434 9.01 -10.24 9.79
N PHE A 435 9.81 -9.51 9.02
CA PHE A 435 10.90 -8.70 9.55
C PHE A 435 10.40 -7.53 10.39
N VAL A 436 9.33 -6.84 9.95
CA VAL A 436 8.67 -5.77 10.72
C VAL A 436 8.12 -6.29 12.05
N GLU A 437 7.59 -7.51 12.08
CA GLU A 437 7.14 -8.23 13.28
C GLU A 437 8.30 -8.82 14.12
N GLN A 438 9.55 -8.43 13.86
CA GLN A 438 10.77 -8.89 14.54
C GLN A 438 11.03 -10.41 14.46
N ARG A 439 10.39 -11.11 13.51
CA ARG A 439 10.59 -12.55 13.24
C ARG A 439 11.72 -12.75 12.24
N THR A 440 12.91 -12.25 12.58
CA THR A 440 14.07 -12.12 11.69
C THR A 440 14.50 -13.44 11.04
N GLU A 441 14.54 -14.54 11.79
CA GLU A 441 14.92 -15.86 11.22
C GLU A 441 13.93 -16.34 10.15
N GLU A 442 12.63 -16.19 10.40
CA GLU A 442 11.60 -16.57 9.43
C GLU A 442 11.66 -15.67 8.18
N ALA A 443 11.93 -14.38 8.37
CA ALA A 443 12.12 -13.42 7.27
C ALA A 443 13.30 -13.82 6.37
N ILE A 444 14.47 -14.09 6.98
CA ILE A 444 15.67 -14.59 6.29
C ILE A 444 15.33 -15.85 5.47
N SER A 445 14.57 -16.79 6.05
CA SER A 445 14.14 -18.00 5.35
C SER A 445 13.29 -17.71 4.11
N GLN A 446 12.34 -16.75 4.19
CA GLN A 446 11.53 -16.40 3.02
C GLN A 446 12.34 -15.65 1.96
N TYR A 447 13.20 -14.71 2.33
CA TYR A 447 14.06 -14.03 1.35
C TYR A 447 14.98 -15.01 0.60
N LYS A 448 15.53 -16.01 1.30
CA LYS A 448 16.30 -17.09 0.67
C LYS A 448 15.47 -17.90 -0.33
N LYS A 449 14.18 -18.13 -0.08
CA LYS A 449 13.27 -18.77 -1.05
C LYS A 449 13.00 -17.87 -2.25
N ALA A 450 12.80 -16.56 -2.05
CA ALA A 450 12.65 -15.60 -3.14
C ALA A 450 13.88 -15.62 -4.07
N ILE A 451 15.08 -15.54 -3.50
CA ILE A 451 16.36 -15.59 -4.26
C ILE A 451 16.55 -16.96 -4.95
N LYS A 452 16.08 -18.05 -4.34
CA LYS A 452 16.14 -19.37 -4.99
C LYS A 452 15.27 -19.45 -6.25
N LEU A 453 14.13 -18.76 -6.26
CA LEU A 453 13.26 -18.67 -7.43
C LEU A 453 13.80 -17.70 -8.48
N GLN A 454 14.29 -16.54 -8.02
CA GLN A 454 14.88 -15.53 -8.88
C GLN A 454 16.26 -15.07 -8.33
N PRO A 455 17.37 -15.69 -8.79
CA PRO A 455 18.71 -15.39 -8.29
C PRO A 455 19.21 -13.97 -8.55
N ASN A 456 18.56 -13.22 -9.45
CA ASN A 456 18.88 -11.83 -9.78
C ASN A 456 17.90 -10.81 -9.17
N TYR A 457 17.07 -11.21 -8.19
CA TYR A 457 16.09 -10.33 -7.59
C TYR A 457 16.74 -9.35 -6.60
N ALA A 458 17.00 -8.13 -7.07
CA ALA A 458 17.71 -7.09 -6.31
C ALA A 458 17.05 -6.78 -4.95
N ASP A 459 15.72 -6.62 -4.89
CA ASP A 459 15.02 -6.27 -3.65
C ASP A 459 15.09 -7.39 -2.60
N ALA A 460 15.00 -8.66 -3.01
CA ALA A 460 15.17 -9.78 -2.08
C ALA A 460 16.61 -9.87 -1.54
N HIS A 461 17.62 -9.57 -2.36
CA HIS A 461 19.00 -9.47 -1.89
C HIS A 461 19.18 -8.32 -0.90
N TYR A 462 18.62 -7.14 -1.19
CA TYR A 462 18.66 -5.98 -0.31
C TYR A 462 17.97 -6.25 1.03
N ASN A 463 16.74 -6.75 1.00
CA ASN A 463 15.96 -7.05 2.20
C ASN A 463 16.60 -8.16 3.05
N LEU A 464 17.20 -9.17 2.42
CA LEU A 464 17.99 -10.17 3.14
C LEU A 464 19.23 -9.55 3.78
N GLY A 465 19.90 -8.60 3.11
CA GLY A 465 21.03 -7.86 3.67
C GLY A 465 20.63 -7.09 4.94
N ILE A 466 19.47 -6.42 4.93
CA ILE A 466 18.94 -5.73 6.11
C ILE A 466 18.70 -6.71 7.25
N ALA A 467 18.02 -7.82 6.97
CA ALA A 467 17.69 -8.81 8.01
C ALA A 467 18.95 -9.47 8.60
N LEU A 468 19.96 -9.77 7.77
CA LEU A 468 21.24 -10.33 8.22
C LEU A 468 22.05 -9.32 9.05
N LEU A 469 22.07 -8.05 8.66
CA LEU A 469 22.75 -7.01 9.44
C LEU A 469 22.11 -6.84 10.82
N SER A 470 20.77 -6.88 10.89
CA SER A 470 20.03 -6.89 12.16
C SER A 470 20.29 -8.14 13.01
N ASP A 471 20.65 -9.26 12.39
CA ASP A 471 21.02 -10.53 13.04
C ASP A 471 22.52 -10.59 13.42
N GLY A 472 23.26 -9.49 13.23
CA GLY A 472 24.71 -9.41 13.51
C GLY A 472 25.61 -10.07 12.46
N LYS A 473 25.07 -10.57 11.36
CA LYS A 473 25.79 -11.25 10.27
C LYS A 473 26.28 -10.25 9.22
N THR A 474 27.15 -9.33 9.63
CA THR A 474 27.62 -8.20 8.82
C THR A 474 28.27 -8.63 7.50
N GLU A 475 29.13 -9.65 7.50
CA GLU A 475 29.80 -10.12 6.28
C GLU A 475 28.81 -10.66 5.23
N GLU A 476 27.84 -11.48 5.67
CA GLU A 476 26.79 -12.00 4.78
C GLU A 476 25.92 -10.85 4.24
N ALA A 477 25.58 -9.87 5.10
CA ALA A 477 24.82 -8.69 4.70
C ALA A 477 25.54 -7.90 3.59
N ILE A 478 26.83 -7.62 3.75
CA ILE A 478 27.67 -6.95 2.75
C ILE A 478 27.63 -7.70 1.41
N ALA A 479 27.78 -9.03 1.43
CA ALA A 479 27.74 -9.83 0.22
C ALA A 479 26.38 -9.74 -0.50
N HIS A 480 25.27 -9.72 0.26
CA HIS A 480 23.93 -9.58 -0.29
C HIS A 480 23.65 -8.17 -0.81
N TYR A 481 24.10 -7.10 -0.15
CA TYR A 481 24.00 -5.74 -0.69
C TYR A 481 24.81 -5.56 -1.97
N LYS A 482 26.04 -6.09 -2.04
CA LYS A 482 26.85 -6.06 -3.28
C LYS A 482 26.14 -6.77 -4.44
N LYS A 483 25.41 -7.86 -4.18
CA LYS A 483 24.55 -8.52 -5.19
C LYS A 483 23.35 -7.66 -5.59
N ALA A 484 22.65 -7.04 -4.64
CA ALA A 484 21.53 -6.14 -4.94
C ALA A 484 21.97 -5.00 -5.88
N ILE A 485 23.09 -4.35 -5.57
CA ILE A 485 23.69 -3.28 -6.38
C ILE A 485 24.15 -3.79 -7.75
N LYS A 486 24.70 -5.01 -7.83
CA LYS A 486 25.07 -5.62 -9.12
C LYS A 486 23.87 -5.74 -10.06
N PHE A 487 22.70 -6.10 -9.54
CA PHE A 487 21.48 -6.25 -10.34
C PHE A 487 20.73 -4.93 -10.55
N LYS A 488 20.86 -3.98 -9.61
CA LYS A 488 20.25 -2.65 -9.68
C LYS A 488 21.29 -1.59 -9.24
N PRO A 489 22.12 -1.10 -10.18
CA PRO A 489 23.20 -0.15 -9.86
C PRO A 489 22.74 1.23 -9.38
N ASP A 490 21.48 1.58 -9.61
CA ASP A 490 20.82 2.83 -9.22
C ASP A 490 20.05 2.70 -7.89
N TYR A 491 20.34 1.69 -7.08
CA TYR A 491 19.67 1.44 -5.80
C TYR A 491 20.29 2.25 -4.64
N ALA A 492 19.87 3.51 -4.49
CA ALA A 492 20.41 4.45 -3.49
C ALA A 492 20.41 3.87 -2.06
N ASP A 493 19.30 3.27 -1.60
CA ASP A 493 19.21 2.68 -0.26
C ASP A 493 20.16 1.49 -0.06
N ALA A 494 20.37 0.67 -1.09
CA ALA A 494 21.32 -0.45 -1.03
C ALA A 494 22.77 0.05 -0.93
N HIS A 495 23.11 1.12 -1.66
CA HIS A 495 24.41 1.78 -1.51
C HIS A 495 24.59 2.35 -0.10
N TYR A 496 23.57 3.04 0.43
CA TYR A 496 23.60 3.61 1.77
C TYR A 496 23.77 2.52 2.87
N ASN A 497 22.95 1.46 2.84
CA ASN A 497 23.02 0.38 3.83
C ASN A 497 24.29 -0.47 3.71
N LEU A 498 24.84 -0.62 2.50
CA LEU A 498 26.17 -1.20 2.32
C LEU A 498 27.25 -0.31 2.94
N GLY A 499 27.16 1.01 2.76
CA GLY A 499 28.05 1.97 3.40
C GLY A 499 28.03 1.87 4.93
N ILE A 500 26.84 1.74 5.54
CA ILE A 500 26.69 1.49 6.97
C ILE A 500 27.39 0.19 7.37
N ALA A 501 27.08 -0.93 6.70
CA ALA A 501 27.63 -2.23 7.05
C ALA A 501 29.17 -2.26 6.93
N LEU A 502 29.73 -1.60 5.91
CA LEU A 502 31.18 -1.46 5.72
C LEU A 502 31.84 -0.58 6.78
N LEU A 503 31.18 0.50 7.20
CA LEU A 503 31.66 1.36 8.28
C LEU A 503 31.72 0.58 9.60
N SER A 504 30.69 -0.22 9.89
CA SER A 504 30.66 -1.13 11.05
C SER A 504 31.77 -2.19 11.01
N ASP A 505 32.18 -2.61 9.80
CA ASP A 505 33.25 -3.58 9.53
C ASP A 505 34.65 -2.92 9.47
N GLY A 506 34.75 -1.61 9.73
CA GLY A 506 36.00 -0.84 9.72
C GLY A 506 36.54 -0.48 8.32
N LYS A 507 35.77 -0.74 7.25
CA LYS A 507 36.13 -0.47 5.85
C LYS A 507 35.69 0.94 5.43
N ASN A 508 36.26 1.95 6.08
CA ASN A 508 35.85 3.35 5.96
C ASN A 508 35.93 3.89 4.51
N GLU A 509 37.01 3.60 3.78
CA GLU A 509 37.16 4.09 2.40
C GLU A 509 36.10 3.53 1.45
N GLU A 510 35.78 2.23 1.53
CA GLU A 510 34.70 1.62 0.76
C GLU A 510 33.35 2.24 1.16
N ALA A 511 33.11 2.46 2.46
CA ALA A 511 31.89 3.09 2.96
C ALA A 511 31.69 4.50 2.38
N ILE A 512 32.74 5.32 2.35
CA ILE A 512 32.72 6.67 1.75
C ILE A 512 32.30 6.62 0.28
N ALA A 513 32.85 5.68 -0.50
CA ALA A 513 32.50 5.54 -1.91
C ALA A 513 31.01 5.19 -2.10
N HIS A 514 30.49 4.29 -1.27
CA HIS A 514 29.09 3.89 -1.33
C HIS A 514 28.13 5.00 -0.86
N PHE A 515 28.47 5.76 0.19
CA PHE A 515 27.66 6.92 0.59
C PHE A 515 27.65 8.02 -0.48
N LYS A 516 28.80 8.32 -1.10
CA LYS A 516 28.85 9.26 -2.23
C LYS A 516 27.96 8.81 -3.38
N LYS A 517 27.93 7.52 -3.69
CA LYS A 517 27.04 6.98 -4.74
C LYS A 517 25.57 7.08 -4.35
N ALA A 518 25.22 6.81 -3.10
CA ALA A 518 23.85 7.00 -2.60
C ALA A 518 23.38 8.47 -2.74
N ILE A 519 24.26 9.43 -2.44
CA ILE A 519 24.02 10.86 -2.59
C ILE A 519 23.92 11.28 -4.07
N GLU A 520 24.75 10.71 -4.94
CA GLU A 520 24.68 10.94 -6.38
C GLU A 520 23.31 10.52 -6.95
N LEU A 521 22.81 9.36 -6.50
CA LEU A 521 21.50 8.83 -6.91
C LEU A 521 20.33 9.58 -6.26
N LEU A 522 20.48 9.99 -5.00
CA LEU A 522 19.46 10.72 -4.24
C LEU A 522 20.10 11.93 -3.51
N PRO A 523 20.18 13.11 -4.16
CA PRO A 523 20.80 14.29 -3.55
C PRO A 523 20.10 14.80 -2.28
N GLY A 524 18.83 14.44 -2.06
CA GLY A 524 18.07 14.76 -0.85
C GLY A 524 18.22 13.77 0.30
N PHE A 525 19.18 12.83 0.24
CA PHE A 525 19.33 11.79 1.27
C PHE A 525 20.11 12.31 2.48
N ALA A 526 19.41 12.96 3.42
CA ALA A 526 20.04 13.61 4.59
C ALA A 526 20.88 12.64 5.43
N ASP A 527 20.38 11.42 5.68
CA ASP A 527 21.11 10.39 6.43
C ASP A 527 22.41 9.96 5.75
N ALA A 528 22.42 9.85 4.42
CA ALA A 528 23.62 9.50 3.66
C ALA A 528 24.68 10.62 3.76
N HIS A 529 24.28 11.89 3.75
CA HIS A 529 25.19 13.01 3.97
C HIS A 529 25.78 12.98 5.39
N ASN A 530 24.95 12.74 6.41
CA ASN A 530 25.41 12.62 7.78
C ASN A 530 26.40 11.45 7.96
N ASN A 531 26.07 10.27 7.43
CA ASN A 531 26.94 9.10 7.60
C ASN A 531 28.23 9.19 6.76
N LEU A 532 28.19 9.88 5.61
CA LEU A 532 29.41 10.24 4.88
C LEU A 532 30.30 11.17 5.73
N GLY A 533 29.71 12.17 6.39
CA GLY A 533 30.44 13.04 7.32
C GLY A 533 31.10 12.25 8.46
N LEU A 534 30.38 11.29 9.05
CA LEU A 534 30.95 10.42 10.08
C LEU A 534 32.12 9.57 9.57
N ALA A 535 31.98 8.95 8.39
CA ALA A 535 33.04 8.16 7.79
C ALA A 535 34.29 9.01 7.47
N LEU A 536 34.09 10.24 6.98
CA LEU A 536 35.18 11.20 6.73
C LEU A 536 35.88 11.67 8.00
N LEU A 537 35.12 11.87 9.08
CA LEU A 537 35.67 12.23 10.38
C LEU A 537 36.56 11.10 10.94
N GLY A 538 36.15 9.84 10.74
CA GLY A 538 36.95 8.66 11.09
C GLY A 538 38.30 8.59 10.35
N GLU A 539 38.36 9.12 9.13
CA GLU A 539 39.59 9.25 8.32
C GLU A 539 40.38 10.54 8.61
N GLY A 540 39.96 11.33 9.61
CA GLY A 540 40.60 12.61 9.95
C GLY A 540 40.31 13.77 8.98
N LYS A 541 39.38 13.60 8.03
CA LYS A 541 38.99 14.63 7.04
C LYS A 541 37.91 15.56 7.61
N THR A 542 38.24 16.28 8.67
CA THR A 542 37.29 17.07 9.48
C THR A 542 36.56 18.16 8.69
N GLU A 543 37.24 18.90 7.81
CA GLU A 543 36.58 19.97 7.02
C GLU A 543 35.57 19.41 6.01
N ASP A 544 35.89 18.28 5.36
CA ASP A 544 34.94 17.60 4.48
C ASP A 544 33.73 17.08 5.28
N ALA A 545 33.97 16.52 6.48
CA ALA A 545 32.89 16.07 7.35
C ALA A 545 31.94 17.21 7.74
N ILE A 546 32.48 18.37 8.15
CA ILE A 546 31.72 19.58 8.45
C ILE A 546 30.85 20.00 7.26
N TYR A 547 31.39 19.97 6.05
CA TYR A 547 30.63 20.29 4.84
C TYR A 547 29.42 19.37 4.65
N TYR A 548 29.60 18.05 4.75
CA TYR A 548 28.50 17.10 4.58
C TYR A 548 27.47 17.14 5.72
N PHE A 549 27.87 17.41 6.97
CA PHE A 549 26.90 17.65 8.04
C PHE A 549 26.06 18.91 7.79
N LYS A 550 26.68 20.00 7.30
CA LYS A 550 25.95 21.21 6.92
C LYS A 550 24.95 20.94 5.78
N LEU A 551 25.30 20.09 4.81
CA LEU A 551 24.37 19.67 3.77
C LEU A 551 23.20 18.84 4.33
N ALA A 552 23.47 17.89 5.23
CA ALA A 552 22.42 17.10 5.88
C ALA A 552 21.40 18.02 6.60
N ILE A 553 21.87 19.03 7.34
CA ILE A 553 21.04 20.03 8.02
C ILE A 553 20.30 20.94 7.03
N ARG A 554 20.93 21.27 5.88
CA ARG A 554 20.26 22.07 4.85
C ARG A 554 19.08 21.32 4.21
N ILE A 555 19.21 20.00 4.07
CA ILE A 555 18.16 19.11 3.55
C ILE A 555 17.08 18.89 4.61
N ASP A 556 17.47 18.56 5.83
CA ASP A 556 16.58 18.41 6.98
C ASP A 556 17.05 19.26 8.17
N PRO A 557 16.48 20.47 8.35
CA PRO A 557 16.82 21.35 9.47
C PRO A 557 16.47 20.80 10.86
N ASN A 558 15.65 19.75 10.95
CA ASN A 558 15.26 19.13 12.21
C ASN A 558 16.09 17.86 12.51
N PHE A 559 17.15 17.60 11.74
CA PHE A 559 17.97 16.42 11.92
C PHE A 559 18.92 16.54 13.13
N SER A 560 18.42 16.17 14.31
CA SER A 560 19.15 16.29 15.58
C SER A 560 20.55 15.66 15.56
N LEU A 561 20.72 14.48 14.94
CA LEU A 561 22.01 13.79 14.88
C LEU A 561 23.03 14.55 14.01
N ALA A 562 22.60 15.15 12.90
CA ALA A 562 23.49 15.96 12.07
C ALA A 562 23.96 17.23 12.79
N HIS A 563 23.08 17.88 13.56
CA HIS A 563 23.46 19.00 14.43
C HIS A 563 24.49 18.59 15.48
N TYR A 564 24.30 17.44 16.13
CA TYR A 564 25.24 16.91 17.11
C TYR A 564 26.60 16.58 16.49
N ASN A 565 26.60 15.86 15.37
CA ASN A 565 27.84 15.47 14.69
C ASN A 565 28.61 16.69 14.17
N LEU A 566 27.90 17.71 13.64
CA LEU A 566 28.51 18.98 13.25
C LEU A 566 29.12 19.71 14.45
N GLY A 567 28.39 19.78 15.58
CA GLY A 567 28.89 20.39 16.80
C GLY A 567 30.18 19.74 17.30
N ASN A 568 30.24 18.41 17.29
CA ASN A 568 31.43 17.66 17.66
C ASN A 568 32.61 17.90 16.70
N ALA A 569 32.36 17.91 15.39
CA ALA A 569 33.41 18.16 14.40
C ALA A 569 33.97 19.60 14.49
N LEU A 570 33.10 20.59 14.74
CA LEU A 570 33.50 22.01 14.92
C LEU A 570 34.30 22.23 16.20
N SER A 571 34.01 21.49 17.26
CA SER A 571 34.78 21.51 18.50
C SER A 571 36.25 21.12 18.24
N GLY A 572 36.47 20.02 17.50
CA GLY A 572 37.81 19.58 17.11
C GLY A 572 38.54 20.57 16.19
N GLY A 573 37.81 21.39 15.44
CA GLY A 573 38.35 22.43 14.54
C GLY A 573 38.53 23.82 15.17
N GLY A 574 38.35 23.98 16.49
CA GLY A 574 38.55 25.26 17.19
C GLY A 574 37.42 26.29 17.05
N LYS A 575 36.28 25.92 16.44
CA LYS A 575 35.11 26.80 16.23
C LYS A 575 34.09 26.63 17.36
N MET A 576 34.49 26.96 18.59
CA MET A 576 33.75 26.65 19.83
C MET A 576 32.33 27.24 19.87
N GLU A 577 32.14 28.48 19.43
CA GLU A 577 30.83 29.14 19.47
C GLU A 577 29.81 28.48 18.52
N GLU A 578 30.24 28.15 17.30
CA GLU A 578 29.41 27.41 16.33
C GLU A 578 29.07 26.01 16.89
N ALA A 579 30.05 25.33 17.49
CA ALA A 579 29.85 24.02 18.11
C ALA A 579 28.76 24.05 19.20
N ILE A 580 28.81 25.04 20.11
CA ILE A 580 27.80 25.25 21.16
C ILE A 580 26.42 25.50 20.54
N SER A 581 26.33 26.31 19.49
CA SER A 581 25.07 26.61 18.82
C SER A 581 24.41 25.35 18.23
N HIS A 582 25.19 24.54 17.52
CA HIS A 582 24.69 23.30 16.93
C HIS A 582 24.32 22.24 17.98
N LEU A 583 25.11 22.08 19.05
CA LEU A 583 24.78 21.19 20.16
C LEU A 583 23.49 21.62 20.88
N LYS A 584 23.28 22.92 21.09
CA LYS A 584 22.02 23.45 21.62
C LYS A 584 20.83 23.14 20.72
N MET A 585 20.99 23.25 19.41
CA MET A 585 19.93 22.91 18.47
C MET A 585 19.62 21.40 18.49
N ALA A 586 20.65 20.54 18.55
CA ALA A 586 20.45 19.09 18.70
C ALA A 586 19.64 18.77 19.98
N ILE A 587 19.99 19.37 21.12
CA ILE A 587 19.26 19.18 22.38
C ILE A 587 17.86 19.81 22.33
N LYS A 588 17.66 20.92 21.61
CA LYS A 588 16.34 21.51 21.42
C LYS A 588 15.42 20.57 20.63
N LEU A 589 15.95 19.90 19.62
CA LEU A 589 15.23 18.94 18.78
C LEU A 589 14.99 17.62 19.54
N LYS A 590 15.97 17.19 20.34
CA LYS A 590 15.91 16.00 21.18
C LYS A 590 16.35 16.32 22.62
N PRO A 591 15.40 16.70 23.51
CA PRO A 591 15.73 17.11 24.89
C PRO A 591 16.40 16.02 25.73
N ASP A 592 16.12 14.75 25.46
CA ASP A 592 16.67 13.55 26.09
C ASP A 592 17.92 13.01 25.38
N PHE A 593 18.74 13.90 24.80
CA PHE A 593 19.98 13.52 24.13
C PHE A 593 21.19 13.62 25.07
N ALA A 594 21.40 12.58 25.86
CA ALA A 594 22.45 12.54 26.88
C ALA A 594 23.86 12.86 26.36
N ASP A 595 24.28 12.29 25.21
CA ASP A 595 25.59 12.58 24.60
C ASP A 595 25.72 14.06 24.22
N GLY A 596 24.68 14.62 23.60
CA GLY A 596 24.64 16.04 23.21
C GLY A 596 24.78 16.97 24.41
N GLN A 597 24.09 16.66 25.51
CA GLN A 597 24.18 17.42 26.75
C GLN A 597 25.57 17.30 27.40
N ASN A 598 26.17 16.11 27.45
CA ASN A 598 27.54 15.92 27.96
C ASN A 598 28.55 16.72 27.13
N ASN A 599 28.45 16.67 25.80
CA ASN A 599 29.37 17.38 24.92
C ASN A 599 29.18 18.89 25.03
N LEU A 600 27.94 19.38 25.17
CA LEU A 600 27.68 20.79 25.44
C LEU A 600 28.27 21.25 26.78
N GLY A 601 28.15 20.42 27.83
CA GLY A 601 28.81 20.66 29.12
C GLY A 601 30.33 20.75 28.98
N THR A 602 30.92 19.86 28.19
CA THR A 602 32.35 19.87 27.86
C THR A 602 32.76 21.14 27.12
N MET A 603 31.95 21.63 26.17
CA MET A 603 32.24 22.90 25.47
C MET A 603 32.25 24.10 26.42
N TYR A 604 31.33 24.14 27.38
CA TYR A 604 31.31 25.20 28.38
C TYR A 604 32.47 25.09 29.38
N TYR A 605 32.89 23.87 29.71
CA TYR A 605 34.04 23.61 30.57
C TYR A 605 35.36 24.04 29.93
N LEU A 606 35.55 23.73 28.64
CA LEU A 606 36.77 24.05 27.88
C LEU A 606 36.75 25.44 27.24
N GLY A 607 35.64 26.17 27.33
CA GLY A 607 35.48 27.51 26.75
C GLY A 607 36.54 28.50 27.26
N VAL A 608 36.79 29.56 26.50
CA VAL A 608 37.73 30.62 26.89
C VAL A 608 37.01 31.97 26.83
N PRO A 609 36.60 32.56 27.97
CA PRO A 609 36.73 32.04 29.34
C PRO A 609 35.77 30.86 29.63
N PRO A 610 36.12 29.95 30.57
CA PRO A 610 35.25 28.84 30.94
C PRO A 610 33.95 29.29 31.59
N ASN A 611 32.84 28.61 31.30
CA ASN A 611 31.56 28.79 32.00
C ASN A 611 31.21 27.52 32.79
N TYR A 612 31.86 27.34 33.93
CA TYR A 612 31.69 26.15 34.76
C TYR A 612 30.25 25.98 35.30
N LYS A 613 29.50 27.07 35.50
CA LYS A 613 28.10 26.99 35.96
C LYS A 613 27.21 26.33 34.91
N GLU A 614 27.34 26.74 33.64
CA GLU A 614 26.63 26.08 32.55
C GLU A 614 27.14 24.64 32.34
N ALA A 615 28.45 24.40 32.44
CA ALA A 615 28.99 23.05 32.33
C ALA A 615 28.36 22.07 33.35
N VAL A 616 28.28 22.45 34.63
CA VAL A 616 27.63 21.64 35.67
C VAL A 616 26.16 21.36 35.34
N LYS A 617 25.42 22.38 34.88
CA LYS A 617 24.00 22.23 34.53
C LYS A 617 23.81 21.16 33.47
N TRP A 618 24.60 21.20 32.40
CA TRP A 618 24.51 20.22 31.30
C TRP A 618 25.02 18.84 31.69
N PHE A 619 26.11 18.75 32.46
CA PHE A 619 26.57 17.47 33.00
C PHE A 619 25.54 16.82 33.91
N ARG A 620 24.83 17.59 34.75
CA ARG A 620 23.77 17.06 35.61
C ARG A 620 22.62 16.46 34.80
N LEU A 621 22.11 17.20 33.80
CA LEU A 621 21.04 16.70 32.93
C LEU A 621 21.42 15.39 32.21
N SER A 622 22.68 15.27 31.77
CA SER A 622 23.18 14.07 31.10
C SER A 622 23.42 12.92 32.09
N ALA A 623 23.96 13.21 33.28
CA ALA A 623 24.19 12.24 34.34
C ALA A 623 22.88 11.64 34.90
N ASP A 624 21.82 12.45 34.99
CA ASP A 624 20.47 12.02 35.38
C ASP A 624 19.84 11.03 34.37
N GLN A 625 20.37 10.98 33.14
CA GLN A 625 20.04 9.98 32.11
C GLN A 625 21.02 8.79 32.12
N GLN A 626 21.75 8.59 33.22
CA GLN A 626 22.71 7.51 33.42
C GLN A 626 23.95 7.53 32.50
N HIS A 627 24.28 8.70 31.92
CA HIS A 627 25.45 8.81 31.05
C HIS A 627 26.77 8.81 31.84
N ALA A 628 27.55 7.73 31.70
CA ALA A 628 28.74 7.47 32.52
C ALA A 628 29.80 8.60 32.47
N THR A 629 30.10 9.13 31.28
CA THR A 629 31.09 10.22 31.16
C THR A 629 30.60 11.52 31.81
N ALA A 630 29.29 11.77 31.80
CA ALA A 630 28.73 12.96 32.43
C ALA A 630 28.76 12.84 33.95
N GLN A 631 28.50 11.65 34.50
CA GLN A 631 28.67 11.34 35.92
C GLN A 631 30.13 11.57 36.35
N TYR A 632 31.09 11.06 35.56
CA TYR A 632 32.51 11.30 35.80
C TYR A 632 32.87 12.80 35.79
N ASN A 633 32.41 13.53 34.76
CA ASN A 633 32.64 14.96 34.62
C ASN A 633 32.02 15.75 35.78
N LEU A 634 30.83 15.38 36.23
CA LEU A 634 30.17 16.03 37.36
C LEU A 634 30.94 15.79 38.68
N GLY A 635 31.52 14.60 38.85
CA GLY A 635 32.45 14.31 39.95
C GLY A 635 33.68 15.23 39.95
N LEU A 636 34.25 15.52 38.77
CA LEU A 636 35.35 16.49 38.64
C LEU A 636 34.91 17.91 39.05
N MET A 637 33.72 18.35 38.64
CA MET A 637 33.21 19.69 38.97
C MET A 637 33.09 19.88 40.49
N TYR A 638 32.52 18.91 41.21
CA TYR A 638 32.41 18.94 42.67
C TYR A 638 33.76 18.79 43.37
N GLY A 639 34.62 17.89 42.90
CA GLY A 639 35.94 17.65 43.49
C GLY A 639 36.86 18.86 43.42
N ASN A 640 36.74 19.67 42.36
CA ASN A 640 37.55 20.87 42.15
C ASN A 640 36.86 22.18 42.58
N GLY A 641 35.56 22.14 42.90
CA GLY A 641 34.78 23.34 43.20
C GLY A 641 34.60 24.27 41.99
N GLN A 642 34.51 23.70 40.79
CA GLN A 642 34.36 24.44 39.54
C GLN A 642 32.87 24.60 39.23
N GLY A 643 32.34 25.84 39.25
CA GLY A 643 30.92 26.12 38.97
C GLY A 643 29.94 25.70 40.07
N VAL A 644 30.41 24.92 41.06
CA VAL A 644 29.71 24.50 42.28
C VAL A 644 30.67 24.58 43.48
N PRO A 645 30.16 24.69 44.72
CA PRO A 645 30.99 24.55 45.91
C PRO A 645 31.74 23.21 45.90
N LYS A 646 32.98 23.23 46.38
CA LYS A 646 33.80 22.02 46.50
C LYS A 646 33.14 21.06 47.49
N ASP A 647 32.85 19.85 47.04
CA ASP A 647 32.17 18.82 47.85
C ASP A 647 32.74 17.45 47.53
N PHE A 648 33.56 16.93 48.45
CA PHE A 648 34.19 15.62 48.29
C PHE A 648 33.21 14.45 48.43
N ALA A 649 32.11 14.60 49.17
CA ALA A 649 31.11 13.55 49.30
C ALA A 649 30.31 13.40 47.99
N LEU A 650 29.88 14.50 47.37
CA LEU A 650 29.22 14.46 46.06
C LEU A 650 30.18 14.03 44.94
N ALA A 651 31.44 14.45 44.97
CA ALA A 651 32.45 13.98 44.02
C ALA A 651 32.66 12.46 44.12
N HIS A 652 32.79 11.94 45.35
CA HIS A 652 32.91 10.51 45.62
C HIS A 652 31.68 9.72 45.15
N MET A 653 30.48 10.22 45.42
CA MET A 653 29.22 9.64 44.98
C MET A 653 29.18 9.48 43.45
N TRP A 654 29.41 10.57 42.70
CA TRP A 654 29.36 10.55 41.24
C TRP A 654 30.44 9.66 40.61
N TRP A 655 31.65 9.61 41.17
CA TRP A 655 32.68 8.70 40.69
C TRP A 655 32.42 7.23 41.05
N THR A 656 31.71 6.97 42.16
CA THR A 656 31.25 5.62 42.49
C THR A 656 30.26 5.13 41.44
N ILE A 657 29.29 5.96 41.05
CA ILE A 657 28.29 5.64 40.02
C ILE A 657 28.95 5.47 38.64
N ALA A 658 29.83 6.40 38.24
CA ALA A 658 30.56 6.29 36.98
C ALA A 658 31.47 5.04 36.94
N GLY A 659 32.08 4.70 38.08
CA GLY A 659 32.91 3.51 38.24
C GLY A 659 32.12 2.20 38.13
N SER A 660 30.89 2.13 38.66
CA SER A 660 30.01 0.97 38.45
C SER A 660 29.60 0.80 36.99
N ASN A 661 29.64 1.89 36.21
CA ASN A 661 29.42 1.89 34.76
C ASN A 661 30.71 1.63 33.96
N GLY A 662 31.81 1.23 34.62
CA GLY A 662 33.05 0.79 33.97
C GLY A 662 34.14 1.86 33.79
N ASP A 663 33.94 3.09 34.29
CA ASP A 663 34.94 4.16 34.17
C ASP A 663 36.10 3.97 35.18
N LYS A 664 37.26 3.52 34.68
CA LYS A 664 38.47 3.28 35.49
C LYS A 664 39.08 4.57 36.06
N ASN A 665 38.92 5.71 35.38
CA ASN A 665 39.42 7.00 35.86
C ASN A 665 38.55 7.51 37.01
N ALA A 666 37.24 7.26 36.96
CA ALA A 666 36.34 7.54 38.07
C ALA A 666 36.79 6.81 39.35
N VAL A 667 37.07 5.51 39.27
CA VAL A 667 37.56 4.72 40.43
C VAL A 667 38.86 5.31 41.00
N LYS A 668 39.80 5.72 40.14
CA LYS A 668 41.05 6.34 40.57
C LYS A 668 40.81 7.66 41.29
N ASN A 669 39.98 8.55 40.74
CA ASN A 669 39.68 9.84 41.34
C ASN A 669 38.91 9.72 42.66
N ARG A 670 37.97 8.76 42.74
CA ARG A 670 37.29 8.40 43.99
C ARG A 670 38.29 8.04 45.09
N ASN A 671 39.19 7.10 44.81
CA ASN A 671 40.19 6.64 45.79
C ASN A 671 41.18 7.75 46.20
N LEU A 672 41.42 8.74 45.34
CA LEU A 672 42.26 9.90 45.68
C LEU A 672 41.56 10.82 46.67
N VAL A 673 40.27 11.08 46.48
CA VAL A 673 39.49 11.96 47.36
C VAL A 673 39.14 11.28 48.69
N GLU A 674 38.97 9.96 48.72
CA GLU A 674 38.81 9.20 49.98
C GLU A 674 39.91 9.47 51.00
N LYS A 675 41.16 9.67 50.55
CA LYS A 675 42.29 10.00 51.44
C LYS A 675 42.13 11.33 52.18
N ALA A 676 41.27 12.22 51.68
CA ALA A 676 40.99 13.53 52.24
C ALA A 676 39.63 13.59 52.96
N MET A 677 38.93 12.46 53.10
CA MET A 677 37.60 12.36 53.71
C MET A 677 37.65 11.58 55.04
N SER A 678 36.76 11.92 55.96
CA SER A 678 36.52 11.10 57.16
C SER A 678 35.72 9.84 56.83
N PRO A 679 35.80 8.77 57.65
CA PRO A 679 35.01 7.55 57.45
C PRO A 679 33.50 7.81 57.33
N GLN A 680 32.95 8.73 58.12
CA GLN A 680 31.53 9.12 58.07
C GLN A 680 31.15 9.79 56.74
N GLN A 681 32.02 10.61 56.17
CA GLN A 681 31.80 11.24 54.86
C GLN A 681 31.86 10.22 53.73
N ILE A 682 32.74 9.22 53.84
CA ILE A 682 32.84 8.13 52.84
C ILE A 682 31.56 7.28 52.89
N GLU A 683 31.11 6.90 54.09
CA GLU A 683 29.90 6.10 54.26
C GLU A 683 28.66 6.82 53.73
N GLY A 684 28.49 8.11 54.06
CA GLY A 684 27.40 8.93 53.53
C GLY A 684 27.46 9.08 52.00
N ALA A 685 28.64 9.24 51.40
CA ALA A 685 28.79 9.30 49.95
C ALA A 685 28.42 7.99 49.24
N GLN A 686 28.80 6.86 49.83
CA GLN A 686 28.42 5.53 49.33
C GLN A 686 26.92 5.26 49.47
N GLU A 687 26.30 5.72 50.55
CA GLU A 687 24.84 5.64 50.73
C GLU A 687 24.09 6.46 49.67
N MET A 688 24.47 7.73 49.45
CA MET A 688 23.89 8.55 48.38
C MET A 688 24.03 7.89 46.99
N ALA A 689 25.17 7.24 46.72
CA ALA A 689 25.37 6.55 45.46
C ALA A 689 24.45 5.33 45.31
N ARG A 690 24.23 4.57 46.39
CA ARG A 690 23.28 3.44 46.42
C ARG A 690 21.84 3.91 46.18
N GLU A 691 21.40 4.93 46.91
CA GLU A 691 20.06 5.51 46.74
C GLU A 691 19.82 6.00 45.30
N TRP A 692 20.82 6.68 44.72
CA TRP A 692 20.74 7.11 43.33
C TRP A 692 20.63 5.91 42.39
N MET A 693 21.50 4.90 42.52
CA MET A 693 21.44 3.71 41.67
C MET A 693 20.13 2.92 41.82
N GLU A 694 19.53 2.88 43.00
CA GLU A 694 18.22 2.23 43.22
C GLU A 694 17.06 2.99 42.57
N LYS A 695 17.10 4.33 42.59
CA LYS A 695 16.09 5.17 41.94
C LYS A 695 16.01 4.96 40.41
N TYR A 696 17.09 4.50 39.79
CA TYR A 696 17.23 4.38 38.34
C TYR A 696 17.43 2.93 37.84
N LYS A 697 17.22 1.93 38.70
CA LYS A 697 16.97 0.53 38.32
C LYS A 697 15.53 0.37 37.81
#